data_AF-A0A932Z5V8-F1
#
_entry.id   AF-A0A932Z5V8-F1
#
_cell.length_a   1.000
_cell.length_b   1.000
_cell.length_c   1.000
_cell.angle_alpha   90.00
_cell.angle_beta   90.00
_cell.angle_gamma   90.00
#
_symmetry.space_group_name_H-M   'P 1'
#
loop_
_entity.id
_entity.type
_entity.pdbx_description
1 polymer ?
#
loop_
_entity_poly.entity_id
_entity_poly.type
_entity_poly.pdbx_seq_one_letter_code
_entity_poly.pdbx_strand_id
1 'polypeptide(L)'
;MNTVPEATSPPPKRHRRRRLLAVLGGIGVLLLVFVGLWMVSPVHVDEPVPGTVKTTGIVQVRRGKEDTLTQVKSLGTVKPGEVVQVEEGNVGFLFLQGGVVVRAAGPAEVAVLESRRQIDAPSVLQGLLGRGGVEAPGSTRVQSTLALEVTAGTVAVNASGVKGNASLSIRAANVFARPEGATFQVAVQPDGQVWWDTLEGSPVVGMVSGPAGSEAPVVVPEVPLGLRLVTQVPERAILSGEEYRQREASMRAMVEQLRSGSSELRAGGKEYQEFTDPSGLVYLASVEAERPAAQDPFGSEEIAEPLSAEEAVAVPGVEVRLLTDTDIQAYLPAGMTVHVLPGNTVRLTLAGVPYTVRATVAAGRLDLQGLPLGLDLSAYFTDLPAILSLETDEGVARISYLPEEAPPARQERAAEEIVEEGALPHSSPYFSSIPTPLQVSLDWNVATTNLLLIAWLALVVRVSVATSMHILGAHEAALRQHLSPVLEIWRPTADAFVAFLHRIPHLLTTVAGSVLVLLVVNGLLFAFLDGRFRPWAGRGLQVFPLMLLGTAAAGMVDPIARTYLLRRWNVGHHFGFNSANLFLGMASVSASRVLSLAPGIMLGNAGGLRVPTQKGLPLAQKSGLVVAGLAATAAVGLGAWFLTLLLPLAAGNALTASLFQLLRGPLSNFQDICLLAFTASLTKVFFSLLPVPASPGLTVAARNRVGWLVGFLLSGFLFFQLVLNRNTGITKLLQERGGLVTGLVVLSLAGTLALYVYSRMTTKKAAPAKA
;
A
#
# COMPACT_ATOMS: atom_id res chain seq x y z
N MET A 1 -72.79 -8.71 -28.31
CA MET A 1 -72.22 -10.04 -28.02
C MET A 1 -70.99 -9.83 -27.15
N ASN A 2 -71.11 -10.11 -25.85
CA ASN A 2 -70.02 -10.01 -24.88
C ASN A 2 -69.19 -11.30 -24.95
N THR A 3 -67.94 -11.22 -25.38
CA THR A 3 -67.00 -12.33 -25.34
C THR A 3 -66.44 -12.47 -23.93
N VAL A 4 -66.78 -13.60 -23.29
CA VAL A 4 -66.25 -14.02 -21.98
C VAL A 4 -64.73 -14.22 -22.09
N PRO A 5 -63.92 -13.68 -21.17
CA PRO A 5 -62.48 -13.89 -21.16
C PRO A 5 -62.17 -15.34 -20.77
N GLU A 6 -61.46 -16.03 -21.65
CA GLU A 6 -61.00 -17.41 -21.50
C GLU A 6 -60.03 -17.52 -20.32
N ALA A 7 -60.38 -18.37 -19.34
CA ALA A 7 -59.61 -18.56 -18.12
C ALA A 7 -58.26 -19.23 -18.45
N THR A 8 -57.18 -18.44 -18.45
CA THR A 8 -55.82 -18.96 -18.62
C THR A 8 -55.46 -19.88 -17.46
N SER A 9 -55.27 -21.16 -17.76
CA SER A 9 -54.82 -22.17 -16.81
C SER A 9 -53.48 -21.79 -16.16
N PRO A 10 -53.28 -22.07 -14.86
CA PRO A 10 -52.06 -21.71 -14.15
C PRO A 10 -50.85 -22.44 -14.77
N PRO A 11 -49.72 -21.76 -14.99
CA PRO A 11 -48.58 -22.35 -15.67
C PRO A 11 -48.06 -23.59 -14.91
N PRO A 12 -47.70 -24.67 -15.62
CA PRO A 12 -47.36 -25.95 -15.00
C PRO A 12 -46.19 -25.82 -14.02
N LYS A 13 -46.28 -26.49 -12.85
CA LYS A 13 -45.28 -26.48 -11.76
C LYS A 13 -43.83 -26.75 -12.23
N ARG A 14 -43.64 -27.42 -13.38
CA ARG A 14 -42.35 -27.64 -14.06
C ARG A 14 -41.62 -26.33 -14.40
N HIS A 15 -42.34 -25.25 -14.69
CA HIS A 15 -41.75 -23.95 -14.98
C HIS A 15 -41.10 -23.31 -13.74
N ARG A 16 -41.63 -23.56 -12.54
CA ARG A 16 -41.09 -23.01 -11.28
C ARG A 16 -39.75 -23.66 -10.90
N ARG A 17 -39.59 -24.98 -11.07
CA ARG A 17 -38.31 -25.69 -10.85
C ARG A 17 -37.22 -25.28 -11.85
N ARG A 18 -37.54 -25.13 -13.14
CA ARG A 18 -36.59 -24.60 -14.14
C ARG A 18 -36.22 -23.14 -13.88
N ARG A 19 -37.14 -22.35 -13.32
CA ARG A 19 -36.85 -20.98 -12.87
C ARG A 19 -35.85 -20.99 -11.71
N LEU A 20 -36.08 -21.79 -10.66
CA LEU A 20 -35.17 -21.88 -9.51
C LEU A 20 -33.76 -22.35 -9.91
N LEU A 21 -33.65 -23.42 -10.70
CA LEU A 21 -32.35 -23.97 -11.11
C LEU A 21 -31.50 -22.99 -11.92
N ALA A 22 -32.10 -22.19 -12.81
CA ALA A 22 -31.33 -21.19 -13.53
C ALA A 22 -31.08 -19.88 -12.75
N VAL A 23 -31.80 -19.62 -11.64
CA VAL A 23 -31.39 -18.57 -10.67
C VAL A 23 -30.13 -19.03 -9.95
N LEU A 24 -30.14 -20.27 -9.45
CA LEU A 24 -28.97 -20.87 -8.80
C LEU A 24 -27.77 -20.97 -9.77
N GLY A 25 -28.02 -21.28 -11.05
CA GLY A 25 -27.00 -21.25 -12.09
C GLY A 25 -26.37 -19.88 -12.29
N GLY A 26 -27.17 -18.81 -12.48
CA GLY A 26 -26.68 -17.43 -12.65
C GLY A 26 -25.91 -16.90 -11.44
N ILE A 27 -26.34 -17.25 -10.23
CA ILE A 27 -25.60 -16.96 -8.99
C ILE A 27 -24.25 -17.71 -8.98
N GLY A 28 -24.23 -18.97 -9.42
CA GLY A 28 -23.01 -19.77 -9.56
C GLY A 28 -21.98 -19.17 -10.54
N VAL A 29 -22.43 -18.54 -11.62
CA VAL A 29 -21.56 -17.83 -12.59
C VAL A 29 -20.88 -16.62 -11.98
N LEU A 30 -21.67 -15.75 -11.34
CA LEU A 30 -21.17 -14.58 -10.63
C LEU A 30 -20.20 -15.02 -9.55
N LEU A 31 -20.51 -16.10 -8.83
CA LEU A 31 -19.61 -16.75 -7.87
C LEU A 31 -18.34 -17.31 -8.53
N LEU A 32 -18.37 -17.88 -9.72
CA LEU A 32 -17.19 -18.42 -10.40
C LEU A 32 -16.25 -17.33 -10.93
N VAL A 33 -16.80 -16.25 -11.52
CA VAL A 33 -16.02 -15.07 -11.91
C VAL A 33 -15.47 -14.37 -10.66
N PHE A 34 -16.29 -14.26 -9.63
CA PHE A 34 -15.89 -13.75 -8.32
C PHE A 34 -14.78 -14.62 -7.71
N VAL A 35 -14.92 -15.95 -7.70
CA VAL A 35 -13.93 -16.90 -7.19
C VAL A 35 -12.67 -16.88 -8.04
N GLY A 36 -12.74 -16.72 -9.37
CA GLY A 36 -11.57 -16.54 -10.23
C GLY A 36 -10.81 -15.26 -9.90
N LEU A 37 -11.51 -14.14 -9.77
CA LEU A 37 -10.91 -12.86 -9.34
C LEU A 37 -10.41 -12.90 -7.88
N TRP A 38 -11.09 -13.65 -7.02
CA TRP A 38 -10.76 -13.82 -5.61
C TRP A 38 -9.61 -14.80 -5.39
N MET A 39 -9.49 -15.85 -6.20
CA MET A 39 -8.35 -16.79 -6.21
C MET A 39 -7.07 -16.15 -6.73
N VAL A 40 -7.16 -15.06 -7.50
CA VAL A 40 -6.03 -14.20 -7.86
C VAL A 40 -5.65 -13.25 -6.70
N SER A 41 -6.42 -13.25 -5.60
CA SER A 41 -6.05 -12.52 -4.38
C SER A 41 -5.14 -13.38 -3.50
N PRO A 42 -4.10 -12.78 -2.89
CA PRO A 42 -3.09 -13.50 -2.12
C PRO A 42 -3.70 -14.29 -0.94
N VAL A 43 -3.32 -15.57 -0.83
CA VAL A 43 -3.66 -16.46 0.29
C VAL A 43 -2.65 -16.22 1.43
N HIS A 44 -3.12 -16.33 2.68
CA HIS A 44 -2.33 -16.03 3.88
C HIS A 44 -1.82 -17.35 4.47
N VAL A 45 -0.52 -17.47 4.70
CA VAL A 45 0.10 -18.59 5.42
C VAL A 45 1.03 -18.01 6.48
N ASP A 46 1.01 -18.55 7.69
CA ASP A 46 1.81 -18.06 8.83
C ASP A 46 3.03 -18.98 9.03
N GLU A 47 4.25 -18.49 8.81
CA GLU A 47 5.52 -19.17 9.19
C GLU A 47 6.26 -18.36 10.28
N PRO A 48 6.68 -18.97 11.41
CA PRO A 48 7.37 -18.28 12.51
C PRO A 48 8.88 -18.12 12.28
N VAL A 49 9.51 -17.04 12.76
CA VAL A 49 10.97 -16.86 12.68
C VAL A 49 11.61 -16.56 14.04
N PRO A 50 12.73 -17.22 14.39
CA PRO A 50 13.32 -17.11 15.73
C PRO A 50 14.03 -15.76 15.97
N GLY A 51 13.96 -15.28 17.22
CA GLY A 51 14.81 -14.20 17.77
C GLY A 51 15.97 -14.75 18.61
N THR A 52 16.89 -13.88 19.03
CA THR A 52 18.07 -14.23 19.85
C THR A 52 18.06 -13.48 21.19
N VAL A 53 18.46 -14.15 22.26
CA VAL A 53 18.53 -13.63 23.63
C VAL A 53 19.96 -13.70 24.10
N LYS A 54 20.47 -12.58 24.61
CA LYS A 54 21.77 -12.46 25.28
C LYS A 54 21.53 -11.98 26.71
N THR A 55 22.27 -12.52 27.67
CA THR A 55 21.97 -12.30 29.08
C THR A 55 23.22 -11.87 29.83
N THR A 56 23.05 -10.93 30.76
CA THR A 56 24.03 -10.64 31.81
C THR A 56 23.38 -11.12 33.11
N GLY A 57 23.52 -12.43 33.39
CA GLY A 57 22.90 -13.09 34.54
C GLY A 57 22.01 -14.29 34.19
N ILE A 58 21.22 -14.73 35.18
CA ILE A 58 20.30 -15.86 35.07
C ILE A 58 19.00 -15.40 34.39
N VAL A 59 18.76 -15.87 33.18
CA VAL A 59 17.49 -15.69 32.47
C VAL A 59 16.90 -17.06 32.19
N GLN A 60 15.62 -17.21 32.48
CA GLN A 60 14.88 -18.44 32.24
C GLN A 60 13.95 -18.24 31.06
N VAL A 61 13.90 -19.20 30.14
CA VAL A 61 12.97 -19.19 29.00
C VAL A 61 11.98 -20.33 29.19
N ARG A 62 10.69 -19.99 29.28
CA ARG A 62 9.58 -20.96 29.24
C ARG A 62 9.23 -21.26 27.80
N ARG A 63 9.36 -22.52 27.39
CA ARG A 63 9.18 -22.95 26.00
C ARG A 63 7.81 -23.59 25.77
N GLY A 64 6.94 -22.89 25.05
CA GLY A 64 5.63 -23.41 24.67
C GLY A 64 4.66 -23.58 25.84
N LYS A 65 3.79 -24.59 25.78
CA LYS A 65 2.82 -24.92 26.85
C LYS A 65 3.40 -25.76 27.99
N GLU A 66 4.67 -26.13 27.90
CA GLU A 66 5.35 -26.87 28.95
C GLU A 66 5.81 -25.87 30.02
N ASP A 67 5.44 -26.12 31.28
CA ASP A 67 5.77 -25.28 32.44
C ASP A 67 7.25 -25.40 32.87
N THR A 68 8.11 -25.90 31.99
CA THR A 68 9.53 -26.11 32.24
C THR A 68 10.31 -24.85 31.89
N LEU A 69 10.84 -24.20 32.92
CA LEU A 69 11.75 -23.07 32.79
C LEU A 69 13.16 -23.58 32.50
N THR A 70 13.73 -23.18 31.35
CA THR A 70 15.10 -23.54 30.98
C THR A 70 16.03 -22.36 31.20
N GLN A 71 17.08 -22.54 32.00
CA GLN A 71 18.09 -21.51 32.24
C GLN A 71 18.96 -21.29 30.99
N VAL A 72 19.07 -20.04 30.53
CA VAL A 72 19.94 -19.63 29.41
C VAL A 72 21.11 -18.83 29.99
N LYS A 73 22.34 -19.34 29.83
CA LYS A 73 23.53 -18.80 30.50
C LYS A 73 24.32 -17.75 29.70
N SER A 74 24.12 -17.61 28.39
CA SER A 74 24.88 -16.63 27.59
C SER A 74 24.20 -16.22 26.28
N LEU A 75 23.82 -17.18 25.44
CA LEU A 75 23.06 -16.96 24.19
C LEU A 75 22.02 -18.07 24.00
N GLY A 76 20.77 -17.70 23.73
CA GLY A 76 19.70 -18.64 23.40
C GLY A 76 18.79 -18.09 22.31
N THR A 77 18.22 -18.96 21.47
CA THR A 77 17.16 -18.54 20.54
C THR A 77 15.82 -18.52 21.26
N VAL A 78 15.04 -17.46 21.07
CA VAL A 78 13.65 -17.38 21.53
C VAL A 78 12.72 -17.46 20.33
N LYS A 79 11.78 -18.41 20.39
CA LYS A 79 10.76 -18.60 19.36
C LYS A 79 9.50 -17.79 19.69
N PRO A 80 8.71 -17.42 18.68
CA PRO A 80 7.37 -16.86 18.91
C PRO A 80 6.52 -17.78 19.81
N GLY A 81 5.92 -17.20 20.84
CA GLY A 81 5.14 -17.88 21.88
C GLY A 81 5.94 -18.30 23.11
N GLU A 82 7.26 -18.12 23.12
CA GLU A 82 8.09 -18.36 24.32
C GLU A 82 8.11 -17.13 25.22
N VAL A 83 8.27 -17.38 26.53
CA VAL A 83 8.25 -16.35 27.56
C VAL A 83 9.61 -16.27 28.23
N VAL A 84 10.19 -15.07 28.25
CA VAL A 84 11.49 -14.81 28.87
C VAL A 84 11.27 -14.21 30.25
N GLN A 85 11.73 -14.91 31.28
CA GLN A 85 11.70 -14.48 32.66
C GLN A 85 13.11 -14.09 33.11
N VAL A 86 13.24 -12.88 33.63
CA VAL A 86 14.49 -12.33 34.19
C VAL A 86 14.31 -12.26 35.71
N GLU A 87 15.15 -12.99 36.44
CA GLU A 87 15.11 -13.01 37.91
C GLU A 87 15.61 -11.69 38.51
N GLU A 88 15.15 -11.38 39.73
CA GLU A 88 15.57 -10.20 40.49
C GLU A 88 17.09 -10.03 40.53
N GLY A 89 17.56 -8.80 40.28
CA GLY A 89 18.99 -8.47 40.23
C GLY A 89 19.69 -8.83 38.91
N ASN A 90 19.00 -9.43 37.93
CA ASN A 90 19.56 -9.75 36.61
C ASN A 90 19.04 -8.81 35.52
N VAL A 91 19.77 -8.73 34.41
CA VAL A 91 19.35 -8.00 33.20
C VAL A 91 19.42 -8.93 31.98
N GLY A 92 18.32 -9.01 31.24
CA GLY A 92 18.23 -9.75 29.98
C GLY A 92 18.12 -8.81 28.78
N PHE A 93 18.82 -9.14 27.69
CA PHE A 93 18.73 -8.44 26.40
C PHE A 93 18.15 -9.35 25.32
N LEU A 94 17.05 -8.96 24.70
CA LEU A 94 16.46 -9.64 23.54
C LEU A 94 16.80 -8.85 22.28
N PHE A 95 17.49 -9.52 21.36
CA PHE A 95 17.77 -9.02 20.02
C PHE A 95 16.81 -9.68 19.05
N LEU A 96 15.84 -8.90 18.60
CA LEU A 96 14.74 -9.36 17.75
C LEU A 96 14.95 -8.91 16.30
N GLN A 97 14.18 -9.49 15.39
CA GLN A 97 14.27 -9.14 13.97
C GLN A 97 13.96 -7.67 13.72
N GLY A 98 14.62 -7.11 12.70
CA GLY A 98 14.48 -5.69 12.39
C GLY A 98 15.18 -4.77 13.39
N GLY A 99 16.25 -5.23 14.05
CA GLY A 99 17.08 -4.38 14.91
C GLY A 99 16.41 -3.89 16.19
N VAL A 100 15.32 -4.54 16.63
CA VAL A 100 14.67 -4.23 17.90
C VAL A 100 15.49 -4.81 19.04
N VAL A 101 15.84 -3.96 20.00
CA VAL A 101 16.55 -4.37 21.22
C VAL A 101 15.63 -4.16 22.42
N VAL A 102 15.42 -5.22 23.20
CA VAL A 102 14.61 -5.19 24.43
C VAL A 102 15.53 -5.46 25.61
N ARG A 103 15.60 -4.54 26.56
CA ARG A 103 16.28 -4.72 27.84
C ARG A 103 15.24 -4.95 28.93
N ALA A 104 15.25 -6.12 29.55
CA ALA A 104 14.36 -6.47 30.67
C ALA A 104 15.18 -6.53 31.97
N ALA A 105 14.80 -5.73 32.96
CA ALA A 105 15.42 -5.69 34.28
C ALA A 105 14.57 -6.47 35.28
N GLY A 106 15.16 -7.49 35.91
CA GLY A 106 14.46 -8.42 36.79
C GLY A 106 13.96 -7.78 38.09
N PRO A 107 12.79 -8.21 38.62
CA PRO A 107 11.94 -9.28 38.10
C PRO A 107 11.14 -8.81 36.87
N ALA A 108 11.28 -9.49 35.74
CA ALA A 108 10.55 -9.15 34.51
C ALA A 108 10.14 -10.39 33.71
N GLU A 109 8.99 -10.32 33.05
CA GLU A 109 8.48 -11.38 32.19
C GLU A 109 8.01 -10.79 30.84
N VAL A 110 8.63 -11.26 29.75
CA VAL A 110 8.40 -10.78 28.39
C VAL A 110 8.11 -11.96 27.46
N ALA A 111 6.89 -12.04 26.94
CA ALA A 111 6.52 -12.98 25.91
C ALA A 111 6.77 -12.37 24.52
N VAL A 112 7.47 -13.11 23.67
CA VAL A 112 7.71 -12.72 22.28
C VAL A 112 6.63 -13.35 21.41
N LEU A 113 5.72 -12.54 20.90
CA LEU A 113 4.66 -12.94 19.97
C LEU A 113 5.06 -12.48 18.57
N GLU A 114 5.00 -13.33 17.56
CA GLU A 114 5.24 -12.90 16.17
C GLU A 114 4.03 -13.24 15.33
N SER A 115 3.54 -12.27 14.57
CA SER A 115 2.50 -12.47 13.56
C SER A 115 3.08 -12.08 12.21
N ARG A 116 3.44 -13.06 11.41
CA ARG A 116 3.88 -12.84 10.02
C ARG A 116 2.69 -12.96 9.09
N ARG A 117 2.41 -11.90 8.33
CA ARG A 117 1.47 -11.95 7.21
C ARG A 117 2.24 -12.23 5.93
N GLN A 118 2.25 -13.47 5.48
CA GLN A 118 2.74 -13.82 4.16
C GLN A 118 1.68 -13.47 3.11
N ILE A 119 2.07 -12.62 2.14
CA ILE A 119 1.25 -12.29 0.98
C ILE A 119 1.77 -13.14 -0.18
N ASP A 120 1.25 -14.36 -0.35
CA ASP A 120 1.65 -15.27 -1.43
C ASP A 120 1.06 -14.85 -2.78
N ALA A 121 1.81 -15.09 -3.86
CA ALA A 121 1.24 -15.05 -5.21
C ALA A 121 0.19 -16.18 -5.37
N PRO A 122 -0.87 -16.00 -6.18
CA PRO A 122 -1.93 -16.98 -6.36
C PRO A 122 -1.43 -18.39 -6.70
N SER A 123 -1.94 -19.42 -6.01
CA SER A 123 -1.58 -20.84 -6.23
C SER A 123 -1.80 -21.33 -7.67
N VAL A 124 -2.77 -20.72 -8.38
CA VAL A 124 -3.04 -21.01 -9.80
C VAL A 124 -1.89 -20.58 -10.72
N LEU A 125 -1.22 -19.47 -10.42
CA LEU A 125 -0.05 -19.02 -11.18
C LEU A 125 1.16 -19.91 -10.92
N GLN A 126 1.35 -20.39 -9.69
CA GLN A 126 2.40 -21.35 -9.37
C GLN A 126 2.21 -22.69 -10.10
N GLY A 127 0.96 -23.19 -10.20
CA GLY A 127 0.65 -24.41 -10.96
C GLY A 127 0.85 -24.28 -12.48
N LEU A 128 0.63 -23.09 -13.05
CA LEU A 128 0.87 -22.83 -14.48
C LEU A 128 2.35 -22.56 -14.80
N LEU A 129 3.07 -21.83 -13.95
CA LEU A 129 4.49 -21.54 -14.11
C LEU A 129 5.37 -22.77 -13.82
N GLY A 130 5.02 -23.56 -12.80
CA GLY A 130 5.71 -24.80 -12.43
C GLY A 130 5.60 -25.89 -13.51
N ARG A 131 4.51 -25.91 -14.30
CA ARG A 131 4.39 -26.80 -15.47
C ARG A 131 5.19 -26.33 -16.68
N GLY A 132 5.60 -25.06 -16.72
CA GLY A 132 6.37 -24.46 -17.81
C GLY A 132 7.89 -24.49 -17.61
N GLY A 133 8.39 -25.03 -16.49
CA GLY A 133 9.83 -25.00 -16.16
C GLY A 133 10.38 -23.59 -15.90
N VAL A 134 9.51 -22.60 -15.70
CA VAL A 134 9.90 -21.23 -15.35
C VAL A 134 9.89 -21.14 -13.83
N GLU A 135 11.07 -20.92 -13.23
CA GLU A 135 11.16 -20.60 -11.80
C GLU A 135 10.24 -19.42 -11.49
N ALA A 136 9.29 -19.63 -10.59
CA ALA A 136 8.38 -18.58 -10.16
C ALA A 136 9.20 -17.46 -9.50
N PRO A 137 8.98 -16.17 -9.82
CA PRO A 137 9.71 -15.09 -9.20
C PRO A 137 9.43 -15.08 -7.69
N GLY A 138 10.45 -15.44 -6.92
CA GLY A 138 10.43 -15.46 -5.47
C GLY A 138 10.50 -14.04 -4.92
N SER A 139 9.35 -13.45 -4.61
CA SER A 139 9.29 -12.39 -3.61
C SER A 139 7.92 -12.37 -2.96
N THR A 140 7.69 -13.34 -2.09
CA THR A 140 6.67 -13.29 -1.04
C THR A 140 6.87 -12.01 -0.24
N ARG A 141 5.90 -11.09 -0.25
CA ARG A 141 5.93 -9.96 0.69
C ARG A 141 5.46 -10.47 2.04
N VAL A 142 6.39 -10.71 2.94
CA VAL A 142 6.12 -11.01 4.34
C VAL A 142 6.03 -9.69 5.09
N GLN A 143 4.85 -9.35 5.60
CA GLN A 143 4.69 -8.26 6.58
C GLN A 143 4.77 -8.88 7.98
N SER A 144 5.93 -8.81 8.61
CA SER A 144 6.15 -9.31 9.97
C SER A 144 5.71 -8.27 10.99
N THR A 145 4.64 -8.56 11.75
CA THR A 145 4.31 -7.83 12.97
C THR A 145 4.97 -8.54 14.14
N LEU A 146 5.97 -7.90 14.74
CA LEU A 146 6.56 -8.36 15.99
C LEU A 146 5.72 -7.80 17.13
N ALA A 147 5.18 -8.68 17.97
CA ALA A 147 4.38 -8.33 19.13
C ALA A 147 5.13 -8.71 20.43
N LEU A 148 5.25 -7.80 21.38
CA LEU A 148 5.84 -8.09 22.69
C LEU A 148 4.77 -7.98 23.74
N GLU A 149 4.65 -8.95 24.63
CA GLU A 149 3.74 -8.89 25.76
C GLU A 149 4.54 -8.88 27.06
N VAL A 150 4.49 -7.76 27.78
CA VAL A 150 5.15 -7.56 29.08
C VAL A 150 4.11 -7.84 30.16
N THR A 151 4.30 -8.92 30.92
CA THR A 151 3.36 -9.34 31.98
C THR A 151 3.81 -8.90 33.37
N ALA A 152 5.12 -8.71 33.58
CA ALA A 152 5.68 -8.24 34.83
C ALA A 152 7.00 -7.49 34.60
N GLY A 153 7.34 -6.57 35.50
CA GLY A 153 8.67 -5.96 35.57
C GLY A 153 8.88 -4.76 34.68
N THR A 154 10.15 -4.34 34.57
CA THR A 154 10.54 -3.15 33.81
C THR A 154 11.30 -3.54 32.54
N VAL A 155 10.81 -3.05 31.41
CA VAL A 155 11.30 -3.40 30.06
C VAL A 155 11.51 -2.13 29.25
N ALA A 156 12.75 -1.86 28.85
CA ALA A 156 13.08 -0.81 27.89
C ALA A 156 13.18 -1.40 26.48
N VAL A 157 12.54 -0.77 25.50
CA VAL A 157 12.58 -1.19 24.10
C VAL A 157 13.10 -0.07 23.22
N ASN A 158 14.13 -0.38 22.44
CA ASN A 158 14.62 0.45 21.37
C ASN A 158 14.12 -0.11 20.03
N ALA A 159 13.19 0.59 19.40
CA ALA A 159 12.61 0.25 18.10
C ALA A 159 13.15 1.11 16.95
N SER A 160 14.20 1.90 17.17
CA SER A 160 14.82 2.73 16.13
C SER A 160 15.37 1.92 14.94
N GLY A 161 15.72 0.65 15.19
CA GLY A 161 16.22 -0.27 14.17
C GLY A 161 15.17 -0.82 13.20
N VAL A 162 13.86 -0.67 13.50
CA VAL A 162 12.76 -1.26 12.69
C VAL A 162 12.72 -0.62 11.31
N LYS A 163 13.33 -1.29 10.33
CA LYS A 163 13.35 -0.87 8.92
C LYS A 163 12.36 -1.70 8.09
N GLY A 164 11.66 -1.05 7.17
CA GLY A 164 10.83 -1.71 6.15
C GLY A 164 9.38 -1.97 6.56
N ASN A 165 8.80 -3.10 6.12
CA ASN A 165 7.39 -3.45 6.35
C ASN A 165 7.15 -4.14 7.71
N ALA A 166 8.17 -4.23 8.57
CA ALA A 166 7.99 -4.79 9.90
C ALA A 166 7.29 -3.76 10.80
N SER A 167 6.25 -4.17 11.52
CA SER A 167 5.62 -3.32 12.53
C SER A 167 5.85 -3.93 13.91
N LEU A 168 6.29 -3.12 14.87
CA LEU A 168 6.39 -3.55 16.26
C LEU A 168 5.11 -3.14 17.00
N SER A 169 4.57 -4.03 17.81
CA SER A 169 3.53 -3.71 18.79
C SER A 169 3.94 -4.24 20.16
N ILE A 170 3.83 -3.45 21.20
CA ILE A 170 4.03 -3.93 22.57
C ILE A 170 2.71 -3.87 23.28
N ARG A 171 2.44 -4.87 24.12
CA ARG A 171 1.26 -4.99 24.97
C ARG A 171 1.74 -5.15 26.40
N ALA A 172 1.17 -4.40 27.32
CA ALA A 172 1.38 -4.54 28.74
C ALA A 172 0.01 -4.41 29.41
N ALA A 173 -0.48 -5.51 29.99
CA ALA A 173 -1.87 -5.65 30.42
C ALA A 173 -2.86 -5.22 29.31
N ASN A 174 -3.64 -4.18 29.54
CA ASN A 174 -4.63 -3.63 28.61
C ASN A 174 -4.10 -2.42 27.81
N VAL A 175 -2.83 -2.06 27.94
CA VAL A 175 -2.19 -1.01 27.14
C VAL A 175 -1.44 -1.67 25.99
N PHE A 176 -1.49 -1.09 24.81
CA PHE A 176 -0.60 -1.46 23.71
C PHE A 176 0.04 -0.21 23.11
N ALA A 177 1.23 -0.34 22.53
CA ALA A 177 1.83 0.73 21.75
C ALA A 177 2.43 0.21 20.45
N ARG A 178 2.48 1.08 19.46
CA ARG A 178 3.19 0.89 18.20
C ARG A 178 4.33 1.90 18.12
N PRO A 179 5.54 1.51 18.52
CA PRO A 179 6.71 2.36 18.45
C PRO A 179 7.27 2.37 17.03
N GLU A 180 6.81 3.30 16.20
CA GLU A 180 7.41 3.54 14.89
C GLU A 180 8.70 4.35 15.08
N GLY A 181 9.84 3.66 15.25
CA GLY A 181 11.15 4.29 15.42
C GLY A 181 11.38 4.95 16.79
N ALA A 182 10.63 4.55 17.81
CA ALA A 182 10.71 5.13 19.16
C ALA A 182 11.50 4.24 20.15
N THR A 183 12.08 4.87 21.17
CA THR A 183 12.66 4.22 22.34
C THR A 183 11.80 4.55 23.56
N PHE A 184 11.42 3.55 24.34
CA PHE A 184 10.51 3.74 25.48
C PHE A 184 10.74 2.66 26.54
N GLN A 185 10.18 2.89 27.72
CA GLN A 185 10.25 2.01 28.87
C GLN A 185 8.84 1.71 29.37
N VAL A 186 8.59 0.44 29.64
CA VAL A 186 7.31 -0.06 30.15
C VAL A 186 7.59 -0.77 31.46
N ALA A 187 6.93 -0.37 32.54
CA ALA A 187 6.99 -1.08 33.81
C ALA A 187 5.60 -1.60 34.19
N VAL A 188 5.48 -2.89 34.44
CA VAL A 188 4.26 -3.53 34.96
C VAL A 188 4.51 -3.87 36.42
N GLN A 189 3.81 -3.17 37.31
CA GLN A 189 3.93 -3.37 38.74
C GLN A 189 3.14 -4.59 39.22
N PRO A 190 3.49 -5.17 40.38
CA PRO A 190 2.77 -6.31 40.96
C PRO A 190 1.29 -6.07 41.24
N ASP A 191 0.88 -4.81 41.41
CA ASP A 191 -0.51 -4.40 41.62
C ASP A 191 -1.30 -4.20 40.30
N GLY A 192 -0.67 -4.50 39.15
CA GLY A 192 -1.24 -4.38 37.82
C GLY A 192 -1.15 -2.98 37.22
N GLN A 193 -0.52 -2.01 37.88
CA GLN A 193 -0.26 -0.71 37.27
C GLN A 193 0.75 -0.82 36.14
N VAL A 194 0.45 -0.16 35.02
CA VAL A 194 1.35 -0.04 33.87
C VAL A 194 1.86 1.38 33.79
N TRP A 195 3.18 1.53 33.82
CA TRP A 195 3.88 2.78 33.62
C TRP A 195 4.53 2.77 32.24
N TRP A 196 4.28 3.83 31.47
CA TRP A 196 4.84 4.01 30.14
C TRP A 196 5.62 5.31 30.06
N ASP A 197 6.91 5.22 29.81
CA ASP A 197 7.83 6.35 29.67
C ASP A 197 8.42 6.38 28.25
N THR A 198 8.13 7.43 27.48
CA THR A 198 8.73 7.60 26.14
C THR A 198 10.08 8.31 26.26
N LEU A 199 11.15 7.59 25.91
CA LEU A 199 12.53 8.08 26.01
C LEU A 199 12.95 8.84 24.74
N GLU A 200 12.55 8.35 23.57
CA GLU A 200 12.83 8.94 22.25
C GLU A 200 11.71 8.63 21.25
N GLY A 201 11.44 9.55 20.33
CA GLY A 201 10.38 9.41 19.33
C GLY A 201 8.97 9.67 19.88
N SER A 202 7.95 9.25 19.14
CA SER A 202 6.54 9.46 19.49
C SER A 202 5.74 8.18 19.20
N PRO A 203 5.69 7.23 20.16
CA PRO A 203 4.95 5.99 19.96
C PRO A 203 3.45 6.28 19.94
N VAL A 204 2.73 5.52 19.11
CA VAL A 204 1.27 5.49 19.13
C VAL A 204 0.85 4.56 20.26
N VAL A 205 0.35 5.09 21.37
CA VAL A 205 -0.13 4.31 22.51
C VAL A 205 -1.64 4.20 22.45
N GLY A 206 -2.20 3.03 22.73
CA GLY A 206 -3.63 2.85 22.85
C GLY A 206 -3.98 1.91 24.00
N MET A 207 -5.24 1.97 24.42
CA MET A 207 -5.79 1.02 25.37
C MET A 207 -6.69 0.03 24.64
N VAL A 208 -6.50 -1.25 24.90
CA VAL A 208 -7.43 -2.30 24.50
C VAL A 208 -8.56 -2.31 25.52
N SER A 209 -9.62 -1.58 25.22
CA SER A 209 -10.88 -1.67 25.94
C SER A 209 -11.99 -1.86 24.92
N GLY A 210 -12.78 -2.93 25.00
CA GLY A 210 -13.84 -3.17 24.03
C GLY A 210 -14.91 -4.13 24.54
N PRO A 211 -16.12 -4.13 23.94
CA PRO A 211 -17.18 -5.05 24.31
C PRO A 211 -16.74 -6.49 24.07
N ALA A 212 -17.33 -7.45 24.80
CA ALA A 212 -16.99 -8.87 24.69
C ALA A 212 -17.02 -9.32 23.21
N GLY A 213 -15.86 -9.66 22.66
CA GLY A 213 -15.68 -10.07 21.26
C GLY A 213 -15.22 -8.97 20.28
N SER A 214 -14.93 -7.75 20.74
CA SER A 214 -14.45 -6.62 19.93
C SER A 214 -13.12 -6.08 20.47
N GLU A 215 -11.99 -6.53 19.91
CA GLU A 215 -10.65 -5.95 20.17
C GLU A 215 -10.43 -4.64 19.38
N ALA A 216 -11.37 -3.70 19.44
CA ALA A 216 -11.15 -2.37 18.86
C ALA A 216 -10.35 -1.54 19.89
N PRO A 217 -9.09 -1.19 19.61
CA PRO A 217 -8.32 -0.36 20.52
C PRO A 217 -8.80 1.09 20.52
N VAL A 218 -8.84 1.72 21.69
CA VAL A 218 -8.90 3.17 21.79
C VAL A 218 -7.50 3.71 21.57
N VAL A 219 -7.26 4.34 20.41
CA VAL A 219 -5.93 4.80 19.99
C VAL A 219 -5.72 6.26 20.41
N VAL A 220 -4.63 6.53 21.14
CA VAL A 220 -4.08 7.88 21.30
C VAL A 220 -3.02 8.07 20.22
N PRO A 221 -3.22 8.99 19.27
CA PRO A 221 -2.40 9.04 18.07
C PRO A 221 -0.95 9.40 18.33
N GLU A 222 -0.61 10.16 19.38
CA GLU A 222 0.77 10.58 19.67
C GLU A 222 0.96 10.85 21.18
N VAL A 223 1.90 10.17 21.81
CA VAL A 223 2.35 10.48 23.19
C VAL A 223 3.59 11.39 23.12
N PRO A 224 3.57 12.62 23.68
CA PRO A 224 4.71 13.52 23.66
C PRO A 224 5.93 12.96 24.39
N LEU A 225 7.12 13.39 23.99
CA LEU A 225 8.38 13.06 24.66
C LEU A 225 8.34 13.53 26.13
N GLY A 226 8.75 12.67 27.05
CA GLY A 226 8.76 12.96 28.49
C GLY A 226 7.39 12.85 29.19
N LEU A 227 6.34 12.39 28.48
CA LEU A 227 5.07 12.07 29.12
C LEU A 227 5.14 10.68 29.77
N ARG A 228 4.89 10.65 31.09
CA ARG A 228 4.63 9.40 31.83
C ARG A 228 3.14 9.13 31.85
N LEU A 229 2.74 7.96 31.37
CA LEU A 229 1.34 7.52 31.37
C LEU A 229 1.20 6.40 32.40
N VAL A 230 0.46 6.66 33.48
CA VAL A 230 0.13 5.66 34.50
C VAL A 230 -1.32 5.24 34.31
N THR A 231 -1.54 3.95 34.11
CA THR A 231 -2.90 3.39 34.05
C THR A 231 -3.08 2.37 35.16
N GLN A 232 -4.11 2.56 35.98
CA GLN A 232 -4.59 1.55 36.92
C GLN A 232 -5.94 1.04 36.40
N VAL A 233 -5.93 -0.09 35.68
CA VAL A 233 -7.16 -0.66 35.12
C VAL A 233 -7.47 -1.95 35.86
N PRO A 234 -8.58 -2.03 36.61
CA PRO A 234 -9.01 -3.31 37.18
C PRO A 234 -9.24 -4.32 36.06
N GLU A 235 -8.91 -5.57 36.36
CA GLU A 235 -8.88 -6.70 35.44
C GLU A 235 -10.09 -6.74 34.48
N ARG A 236 -9.82 -6.65 33.16
CA ARG A 236 -10.77 -6.83 32.03
C ARG A 236 -12.19 -6.27 32.26
N ALA A 237 -12.33 -4.96 32.39
CA ALA A 237 -13.65 -4.32 32.29
C ALA A 237 -14.19 -4.44 30.85
N ILE A 238 -15.23 -5.24 30.65
CA ILE A 238 -15.99 -5.30 29.39
C ILE A 238 -16.81 -4.02 29.28
N LEU A 239 -16.44 -3.12 28.36
CA LEU A 239 -17.17 -1.87 28.15
C LEU A 239 -18.33 -2.07 27.17
N SER A 240 -19.47 -1.48 27.47
CA SER A 240 -20.54 -1.27 26.48
C SER A 240 -20.06 -0.33 25.36
N GLY A 241 -20.72 -0.37 24.20
CA GLY A 241 -20.36 0.49 23.05
C GLY A 241 -20.56 1.99 23.30
N GLU A 242 -21.27 2.38 24.34
CA GLU A 242 -21.42 3.78 24.77
C GLU A 242 -20.30 4.20 25.71
N GLU A 243 -19.97 3.38 26.70
CA GLU A 243 -18.81 3.58 27.59
C GLU A 243 -17.51 3.64 26.79
N TYR A 244 -17.36 2.79 25.76
CA TYR A 244 -16.22 2.85 24.83
C TYR A 244 -16.09 4.23 24.16
N ARG A 245 -17.18 4.77 23.61
CA ARG A 245 -17.17 6.06 22.90
C ARG A 245 -16.93 7.23 23.85
N GLN A 246 -17.49 7.18 25.05
CA GLN A 246 -17.25 8.19 26.09
C GLN A 246 -15.79 8.16 26.55
N ARG A 247 -15.20 6.97 26.70
CA ARG A 247 -13.80 6.80 27.09
C ARG A 247 -12.83 7.27 26.01
N GLU A 248 -13.12 6.96 24.74
CA GLU A 248 -12.37 7.49 23.59
C GLU A 248 -12.39 9.03 23.54
N ALA A 249 -13.57 9.64 23.75
CA ALA A 249 -13.71 11.09 23.79
C ALA A 249 -12.94 11.72 24.96
N SER A 250 -13.02 11.11 26.15
CA SER A 250 -12.35 11.60 27.37
C SER A 250 -10.82 11.56 27.21
N MET A 251 -10.29 10.46 26.67
CA MET A 251 -8.85 10.33 26.46
C MET A 251 -8.31 11.27 25.38
N ARG A 252 -9.07 11.50 24.29
CA ARG A 252 -8.71 12.52 23.29
C ARG A 252 -8.71 13.92 23.89
N ALA A 253 -9.69 14.26 24.72
CA ALA A 253 -9.75 15.55 25.39
C ALA A 253 -8.55 15.75 26.33
N MET A 254 -8.18 14.73 27.10
CA MET A 254 -6.99 14.76 27.98
C MET A 254 -5.70 15.02 27.17
N VAL A 255 -5.51 14.33 26.05
CA VAL A 255 -4.32 14.49 25.21
C VAL A 255 -4.26 15.87 24.57
N GLU A 256 -5.40 16.39 24.10
CA GLU A 256 -5.49 17.74 23.55
C GLU A 256 -5.24 18.81 24.63
N GLN A 257 -5.71 18.58 25.86
CA GLN A 257 -5.44 19.43 27.02
C GLN A 257 -3.95 19.40 27.41
N LEU A 258 -3.30 18.24 27.39
CA LEU A 258 -1.87 18.11 27.62
C LEU A 258 -1.04 18.77 26.51
N ARG A 259 -1.50 18.71 25.25
CA ARG A 259 -0.86 19.35 24.10
C ARG A 259 -0.94 20.88 24.21
N SER A 260 -2.12 21.40 24.55
CA SER A 260 -2.40 22.84 24.67
C SER A 260 -1.86 23.47 25.96
N GLY A 261 -1.83 22.73 27.08
CA GLY A 261 -1.36 23.20 28.39
C GLY A 261 0.15 23.03 28.66
N SER A 262 0.91 22.52 27.69
CA SER A 262 2.34 22.20 27.84
C SER A 262 3.26 23.37 28.21
N SER A 263 2.79 24.63 28.12
CA SER A 263 3.51 25.81 28.58
C SER A 263 3.26 26.17 30.06
N GLU A 264 2.05 25.94 30.59
CA GLU A 264 1.71 26.21 32.00
C GLU A 264 2.13 25.06 32.94
N LEU A 265 2.05 23.80 32.47
CA LEU A 265 2.50 22.61 33.20
C LEU A 265 3.99 22.62 33.54
N ARG A 266 4.81 23.36 32.78
CA ARG A 266 6.26 23.47 33.04
C ARG A 266 6.61 24.37 34.23
N ALA A 267 5.68 25.17 34.75
CA ALA A 267 5.95 26.17 35.78
C ALA A 267 5.69 25.71 37.23
N GLY A 268 5.06 24.54 37.43
CA GLY A 268 4.42 24.15 38.71
C GLY A 268 5.09 23.04 39.53
N GLY A 269 6.33 22.62 39.25
CA GLY A 269 6.95 21.50 39.97
C GLY A 269 6.27 20.14 39.72
N LYS A 270 6.72 19.08 40.41
CA LYS A 270 6.30 17.66 40.19
C LYS A 270 4.85 17.36 40.60
N GLU A 271 3.86 18.08 40.07
CA GLU A 271 2.45 17.74 40.23
C GLU A 271 2.01 16.79 39.12
N TYR A 272 1.49 15.64 39.52
CA TYR A 272 0.75 14.75 38.62
C TYR A 272 -0.64 15.36 38.41
N GLN A 273 -1.06 15.54 37.16
CA GLN A 273 -2.47 15.84 36.89
C GLN A 273 -3.25 14.53 36.86
N GLU A 274 -4.17 14.42 37.81
CA GLU A 274 -5.13 13.33 37.90
C GLU A 274 -6.31 13.61 36.98
N PHE A 275 -6.53 12.72 36.02
CA PHE A 275 -7.70 12.71 35.15
C PHE A 275 -8.53 11.48 35.47
N THR A 276 -9.71 11.67 36.05
CA THR A 276 -10.64 10.56 36.27
C THR A 276 -11.66 10.57 35.14
N ASP A 277 -11.72 9.50 34.34
CA ASP A 277 -12.79 9.39 33.35
C ASP A 277 -14.16 9.10 33.99
N PRO A 278 -15.27 9.23 33.24
CA PRO A 278 -16.60 8.95 33.76
C PRO A 278 -16.81 7.51 34.28
N SER A 279 -15.92 6.57 33.95
CA SER A 279 -15.95 5.19 34.45
C SER A 279 -15.21 5.01 35.79
N GLY A 280 -14.70 6.11 36.37
CA GLY A 280 -13.95 6.11 37.62
C GLY A 280 -12.49 5.70 37.46
N LEU A 281 -11.99 5.62 36.22
CA LEU A 281 -10.63 5.21 35.96
C LEU A 281 -9.69 6.42 35.99
N VAL A 282 -8.65 6.31 36.80
CA VAL A 282 -7.71 7.39 37.07
C VAL A 282 -6.50 7.27 36.12
N TYR A 283 -6.25 8.32 35.36
CA TYR A 283 -5.05 8.53 34.56
C TYR A 283 -4.20 9.58 35.26
N LEU A 284 -2.97 9.22 35.63
CA LEU A 284 -2.00 10.20 36.10
C LEU A 284 -1.08 10.53 34.94
N ALA A 285 -1.09 11.80 34.51
CA ALA A 285 -0.16 12.33 33.54
C ALA A 285 0.76 13.33 34.22
N SER A 286 2.06 13.19 34.01
CA SER A 286 3.05 14.18 34.45
C SER A 286 3.97 14.52 33.28
N VAL A 287 4.29 15.80 33.18
CA VAL A 287 5.29 16.34 32.26
C VAL A 287 6.45 16.79 33.15
N GLU A 288 7.47 15.94 33.33
CA GLU A 288 8.64 16.32 34.14
C GLU A 288 9.46 17.38 33.38
N ALA A 289 9.40 18.63 33.84
CA ALA A 289 10.09 19.77 33.22
C ALA A 289 11.61 19.78 33.47
N GLU A 290 12.07 19.12 34.53
CA GLU A 290 13.49 18.93 34.83
C GLU A 290 13.78 17.43 34.93
N ARG A 291 14.54 16.93 33.95
CA ARG A 291 15.20 15.62 34.01
C ARG A 291 16.05 15.56 35.30
N PRO A 292 15.76 14.72 36.31
CA PRO A 292 16.87 14.15 37.05
C PRO A 292 17.76 13.43 36.03
N ALA A 293 19.08 13.54 36.14
CA ALA A 293 20.02 12.87 35.22
C ALA A 293 19.58 11.41 35.04
N ALA A 294 18.96 11.12 33.90
CA ALA A 294 18.50 9.78 33.61
C ALA A 294 19.76 8.93 33.57
N GLN A 295 19.86 7.97 34.49
CA GLN A 295 20.76 6.84 34.28
C GLN A 295 20.44 6.31 32.89
N ASP A 296 21.43 6.30 32.01
CA ASP A 296 21.31 5.70 30.70
C ASP A 296 20.65 4.32 30.89
N PRO A 297 19.45 4.08 30.35
CA PRO A 297 18.77 2.82 30.55
C PRO A 297 19.54 1.65 29.91
N PHE A 298 20.59 1.91 29.14
CA PHE A 298 21.56 0.94 28.63
C PHE A 298 22.95 1.06 29.27
N GLY A 299 23.02 1.66 30.47
CA GLY A 299 24.23 2.20 31.11
C GLY A 299 25.51 1.37 31.09
N SER A 300 26.62 2.10 31.27
CA SER A 300 28.02 1.68 31.15
C SER A 300 28.59 0.88 32.33
N GLU A 301 27.83 -0.03 32.96
CA GLU A 301 28.37 -0.90 34.00
C GLU A 301 29.32 -1.97 33.42
N GLU A 302 30.38 -2.23 34.17
CA GLU A 302 31.57 -3.02 33.83
C GLU A 302 31.22 -4.37 33.18
N ILE A 303 31.43 -4.45 31.87
CA ILE A 303 31.26 -5.68 31.08
C ILE A 303 32.33 -6.66 31.54
N ALA A 304 31.89 -7.83 32.03
CA ALA A 304 32.74 -8.97 32.31
C ALA A 304 33.64 -9.32 31.10
N GLU A 305 34.86 -9.76 31.41
CA GLU A 305 36.00 -10.05 30.51
C GLU A 305 35.71 -10.17 29.00
N PRO A 306 36.50 -9.51 28.14
CA PRO A 306 36.27 -9.50 26.70
C PRO A 306 36.31 -10.91 26.10
N LEU A 307 35.26 -11.24 25.36
CA LEU A 307 35.20 -12.41 24.47
C LEU A 307 36.34 -12.33 23.44
N SER A 308 36.91 -13.50 23.10
CA SER A 308 38.05 -13.60 22.19
C SER A 308 37.71 -13.08 20.78
N ALA A 309 38.74 -12.57 20.09
CA ALA A 309 38.67 -11.86 18.81
C ALA A 309 38.01 -12.62 17.63
N GLU A 310 37.64 -13.89 17.79
CA GLU A 310 37.03 -14.72 16.73
C GLU A 310 35.49 -14.71 16.72
N GLU A 311 34.81 -14.28 17.81
CA GLU A 311 33.34 -14.43 17.91
C GLU A 311 32.51 -13.20 17.46
N ALA A 312 33.15 -12.07 17.13
CA ALA A 312 32.47 -10.81 16.77
C ALA A 312 32.23 -10.61 15.26
N VAL A 313 31.87 -11.67 14.52
CA VAL A 313 31.72 -11.62 13.06
C VAL A 313 30.26 -11.35 12.62
N ALA A 314 30.08 -10.20 11.96
CA ALA A 314 29.05 -9.80 10.98
C ALA A 314 27.61 -9.53 11.47
N VAL A 315 27.39 -8.32 12.03
CA VAL A 315 26.07 -7.67 11.98
C VAL A 315 25.91 -6.98 10.61
N PRO A 316 24.95 -7.35 9.75
CA PRO A 316 24.78 -6.74 8.43
C PRO A 316 24.52 -5.22 8.53
N GLY A 317 25.37 -4.42 7.90
CA GLY A 317 25.23 -2.96 7.82
C GLY A 317 25.93 -2.15 8.91
N VAL A 318 26.74 -2.78 9.77
CA VAL A 318 27.65 -2.09 10.70
C VAL A 318 29.08 -2.29 10.22
N GLU A 319 29.80 -1.19 10.00
CA GLU A 319 31.23 -1.24 9.68
C GLU A 319 32.05 -1.02 10.96
N VAL A 320 33.16 -1.74 11.06
CA VAL A 320 34.12 -1.62 12.16
C VAL A 320 35.42 -1.10 11.59
N ARG A 321 35.88 0.05 12.09
CA ARG A 321 37.18 0.63 11.74
C ARG A 321 38.09 0.62 12.97
N LEU A 322 39.29 0.08 12.78
CA LEU A 322 40.36 0.13 13.77
C LEU A 322 41.22 1.36 13.47
N LEU A 323 41.41 2.20 14.47
CA LEU A 323 42.28 3.37 14.42
C LEU A 323 43.42 3.16 15.41
N THR A 324 44.66 3.14 14.92
CA THR A 324 45.85 3.10 15.76
C THR A 324 46.23 4.50 16.24
N ASP A 325 47.16 4.59 17.20
CA ASP A 325 47.78 5.87 17.59
C ASP A 325 48.26 6.68 16.40
N THR A 326 48.85 6.01 15.40
CA THR A 326 49.39 6.68 14.20
C THR A 326 48.28 7.23 13.32
N ASP A 327 47.16 6.52 13.20
CA ASP A 327 46.01 6.97 12.43
C ASP A 327 45.38 8.21 13.08
N ILE A 328 45.18 8.18 14.41
CA ILE A 328 44.62 9.31 15.15
C ILE A 328 45.59 10.51 15.13
N GLN A 329 46.90 10.24 15.25
CA GLN A 329 47.95 11.25 15.19
C GLN A 329 47.95 12.04 13.88
N ALA A 330 47.58 11.40 12.76
CA ALA A 330 47.52 12.04 11.45
C ALA A 330 46.41 13.09 11.33
N TYR A 331 45.36 13.00 12.16
CA TYR A 331 44.25 13.96 12.19
C TYR A 331 44.48 15.10 13.21
N LEU A 332 45.51 15.01 14.06
CA LEU A 332 45.79 16.02 15.07
C LEU A 332 46.72 17.14 14.56
N PRO A 333 46.56 18.38 15.05
CA PRO A 333 47.46 19.48 14.73
C PRO A 333 48.92 19.18 15.07
N ALA A 334 49.84 19.76 14.30
CA ALA A 334 51.27 19.68 14.59
C ALA A 334 51.58 20.19 16.02
N GLY A 335 52.34 19.41 16.79
CA GLY A 335 52.67 19.71 18.19
C GLY A 335 51.74 19.09 19.24
N MET A 336 50.71 18.34 18.80
CA MET A 336 49.99 17.39 19.65
C MET A 336 50.53 15.98 19.44
N THR A 337 50.64 15.19 20.50
CA THR A 337 50.80 13.73 20.36
C THR A 337 49.66 12.99 21.03
N VAL A 338 49.29 11.83 20.50
CA VAL A 338 48.22 10.98 21.05
C VAL A 338 48.71 9.58 21.35
N HIS A 339 48.22 9.03 22.45
CA HIS A 339 48.42 7.64 22.82
C HIS A 339 47.10 7.10 23.38
N VAL A 340 46.52 6.11 22.71
CA VAL A 340 45.29 5.44 23.11
C VAL A 340 45.60 4.49 24.26
N LEU A 341 44.86 4.63 25.34
CA LEU A 341 44.95 3.78 26.52
C LEU A 341 43.69 2.90 26.62
N PRO A 342 43.74 1.78 27.35
CA PRO A 342 42.56 0.98 27.63
C PRO A 342 41.45 1.77 28.35
N GLY A 343 40.21 1.28 28.24
CA GLY A 343 39.07 1.80 29.02
C GLY A 343 38.45 3.09 28.47
N ASN A 344 38.50 3.28 27.16
CA ASN A 344 38.04 4.47 26.43
C ASN A 344 38.76 5.75 26.86
N THR A 345 40.07 5.64 27.09
CA THR A 345 40.92 6.75 27.54
C THR A 345 41.97 7.06 26.49
N VAL A 346 42.25 8.34 26.27
CA VAL A 346 43.23 8.81 25.30
C VAL A 346 44.13 9.82 25.99
N ARG A 347 45.44 9.58 25.97
CA ARG A 347 46.43 10.54 26.48
C ARG A 347 46.88 11.45 25.36
N LEU A 348 46.61 12.74 25.49
CA LEU A 348 47.01 13.77 24.53
C LEU A 348 48.13 14.62 25.13
N THR A 349 49.23 14.80 24.44
CA THR A 349 50.28 15.75 24.86
C THR A 349 50.21 16.98 23.98
N LEU A 350 49.82 18.12 24.53
CA LEU A 350 49.78 19.40 23.82
C LEU A 350 50.92 20.27 24.30
N ALA A 351 51.83 20.65 23.40
CA ALA A 351 53.00 21.49 23.72
C ALA A 351 53.83 20.95 24.91
N GLY A 352 53.96 19.62 25.02
CA GLY A 352 54.70 18.96 26.09
C GLY A 352 53.91 18.73 27.39
N VAL A 353 52.65 19.17 27.48
CA VAL A 353 51.79 18.95 28.65
C VAL A 353 50.83 17.78 28.37
N PRO A 354 50.86 16.69 29.17
CA PRO A 354 49.96 15.57 28.99
C PRO A 354 48.58 15.83 29.61
N TYR A 355 47.54 15.51 28.86
CA TYR A 355 46.12 15.52 29.24
C TYR A 355 45.58 14.10 29.07
N THR A 356 44.78 13.66 30.03
CA THR A 356 44.07 12.38 29.93
C THR A 356 42.62 12.68 29.63
N VAL A 357 42.16 12.24 28.47
CA VAL A 357 40.82 12.48 27.96
C VAL A 357 40.05 11.18 27.94
N ARG A 358 38.83 11.18 28.47
CA ARG A 358 37.92 10.04 28.37
C ARG A 358 37.01 10.25 27.17
N ALA A 359 36.98 9.28 26.27
CA ALA A 359 36.13 9.27 25.10
C ALA A 359 34.85 8.47 25.39
N THR A 360 33.70 9.05 25.14
CA THR A 360 32.39 8.40 25.29
C THR A 360 31.57 8.64 24.04
N VAL A 361 30.78 7.65 23.61
CA VAL A 361 29.86 7.85 22.49
C VAL A 361 28.52 8.31 23.04
N ALA A 362 28.10 9.52 22.68
CA ALA A 362 26.83 10.10 23.09
C ALA A 362 26.11 10.68 21.86
N ALA A 363 24.83 10.30 21.67
CA ALA A 363 24.00 10.76 20.55
C ALA A 363 24.63 10.53 19.15
N GLY A 364 25.30 9.38 18.95
CA GLY A 364 25.95 9.04 17.69
C GLY A 364 27.24 9.82 17.40
N ARG A 365 27.72 10.61 18.37
CA ARG A 365 28.96 11.40 18.28
C ARG A 365 29.95 11.00 19.36
N LEU A 366 31.23 11.25 19.09
CA LEU A 366 32.30 11.09 20.06
C LEU A 366 32.35 12.32 20.98
N ASP A 367 32.02 12.14 22.25
CA ASP A 367 32.20 13.13 23.30
C ASP A 367 33.54 12.88 24.01
N LEU A 368 34.29 13.95 24.29
CA LEU A 368 35.66 13.90 24.81
C LEU A 368 35.75 14.73 26.09
N GLN A 369 35.80 14.06 27.24
CA GLN A 369 35.84 14.69 28.56
C GLN A 369 37.27 14.80 29.10
N GLY A 370 37.63 15.94 29.67
CA GLY A 370 38.98 16.18 30.25
C GLY A 370 39.89 17.07 29.40
N LEU A 371 39.36 17.67 28.33
CA LEU A 371 40.07 18.67 27.54
C LEU A 371 40.10 20.04 28.23
N PRO A 372 41.17 20.85 28.03
CA PRO A 372 41.19 22.23 28.51
C PRO A 372 40.09 23.06 27.84
N LEU A 373 39.50 23.99 28.59
CA LEU A 373 38.45 24.90 28.12
C LEU A 373 38.83 25.57 26.80
N GLY A 374 38.03 25.36 25.76
CA GLY A 374 38.21 25.94 24.42
C GLY A 374 38.78 25.02 23.35
N LEU A 375 39.14 23.77 23.68
CA LEU A 375 39.54 22.75 22.70
C LEU A 375 38.39 21.78 22.42
N ASP A 376 37.80 21.85 21.23
CA ASP A 376 36.79 20.89 20.77
C ASP A 376 37.41 19.96 19.71
N LEU A 377 37.73 18.74 20.13
CA LEU A 377 38.29 17.71 19.24
C LEU A 377 37.21 16.95 18.45
N SER A 378 35.93 17.10 18.79
CA SER A 378 34.83 16.42 18.09
C SER A 378 34.69 16.90 16.64
N ALA A 379 35.11 18.14 16.36
CA ALA A 379 35.15 18.75 15.04
C ALA A 379 36.13 18.08 14.04
N TYR A 380 37.06 17.24 14.52
CA TYR A 380 38.04 16.55 13.68
C TYR A 380 37.64 15.11 13.32
N PHE A 381 36.53 14.61 13.88
CA PHE A 381 35.97 13.28 13.60
C PHE A 381 34.64 13.37 12.83
N THR A 382 34.42 14.46 12.08
CA THR A 382 33.18 14.76 11.35
C THR A 382 32.83 13.76 10.25
N ASP A 383 33.81 12.94 9.85
CA ASP A 383 33.73 12.05 8.70
C ASP A 383 32.98 10.74 9.03
N LEU A 384 32.59 10.55 10.30
CA LEU A 384 31.89 9.37 10.80
C LEU A 384 30.47 9.77 11.25
N PRO A 385 29.43 9.55 10.41
CA PRO A 385 28.12 10.17 10.57
C PRO A 385 27.26 9.60 11.73
N ALA A 386 27.55 8.38 12.19
CA ALA A 386 26.84 7.75 13.30
C ALA A 386 27.71 6.67 13.98
N ILE A 387 28.46 7.06 15.01
CA ILE A 387 29.27 6.13 15.83
C ILE A 387 28.33 5.38 16.78
N LEU A 388 28.36 4.05 16.73
CA LEU A 388 27.55 3.16 17.57
C LEU A 388 28.28 2.78 18.87
N SER A 389 29.57 2.49 18.77
CA SER A 389 30.40 2.12 19.92
C SER A 389 31.86 2.48 19.69
N LEU A 390 32.55 2.72 20.79
CA LEU A 390 34.00 2.91 20.89
C LEU A 390 34.52 1.95 21.96
N GLU A 391 35.48 1.12 21.58
CA GLU A 391 36.27 0.30 22.49
C GLU A 391 37.74 0.65 22.28
N THR A 392 38.46 1.04 23.34
CA THR A 392 39.90 1.25 23.25
C THR A 392 40.70 0.20 23.99
N ASP A 393 41.79 -0.22 23.36
CA ASP A 393 42.86 -1.06 23.90
C ASP A 393 44.19 -0.29 23.76
N GLU A 394 45.27 -0.79 24.34
CA GLU A 394 46.58 -0.13 24.30
C GLU A 394 47.03 0.13 22.85
N GLY A 395 47.07 1.41 22.47
CA GLY A 395 47.47 1.88 21.14
C GLY A 395 46.42 1.72 20.02
N VAL A 396 45.21 1.21 20.31
CA VAL A 396 44.18 0.92 19.30
C VAL A 396 42.78 1.31 19.77
N ALA A 397 42.04 2.06 18.94
CA ALA A 397 40.63 2.36 19.10
C ALA A 397 39.79 1.63 18.04
N ARG A 398 38.82 0.84 18.48
CA ARG A 398 37.83 0.18 17.62
C ARG A 398 36.55 1.02 17.61
N ILE A 399 36.18 1.52 16.43
CA ILE A 399 34.97 2.32 16.22
C ILE A 399 34.00 1.52 15.35
N SER A 400 32.81 1.26 15.87
CA SER A 400 31.70 0.70 15.08
C SER A 400 30.79 1.84 14.63
N TYR A 401 30.47 1.94 13.34
CA TYR A 401 29.63 3.01 12.79
C TYR A 401 28.71 2.52 11.66
N LEU A 402 27.65 3.28 11.37
CA LEU A 402 26.84 3.09 10.16
C LEU A 402 27.42 3.93 9.01
N PRO A 403 27.83 3.34 7.87
CA PRO A 403 28.29 4.11 6.71
C PRO A 403 27.16 4.96 6.12
N GLU A 404 27.49 6.20 5.69
CA GLU A 404 26.51 7.17 5.14
C GLU A 404 25.94 6.76 3.77
N GLU A 405 26.56 5.81 3.08
CA GLU A 405 26.18 5.44 1.72
C GLU A 405 25.13 4.32 1.68
N ALA A 406 23.89 4.70 1.93
CA ALA A 406 22.86 4.32 0.97
C ALA A 406 22.69 5.54 0.03
N PRO A 407 22.79 5.39 -1.30
CA PRO A 407 22.64 6.51 -2.23
C PRO A 407 21.34 7.28 -1.92
N PRO A 408 21.28 8.60 -2.18
CA PRO A 408 20.20 9.46 -1.72
C PRO A 408 18.86 9.06 -2.34
N ALA A 409 18.20 8.07 -1.76
CA ALA A 409 16.80 7.75 -2.00
C ALA A 409 15.87 8.75 -1.28
N ARG A 410 16.39 9.90 -0.81
CA ARG A 410 15.73 10.76 0.19
C ARG A 410 15.45 12.20 -0.23
N GLN A 411 16.05 12.74 -1.29
CA GLN A 411 15.63 14.05 -1.80
C GLN A 411 14.34 13.96 -2.64
N GLU A 412 14.07 12.84 -3.31
CA GLU A 412 12.76 12.62 -3.94
C GLU A 412 11.65 12.43 -2.89
N ARG A 413 11.94 11.81 -1.74
CA ARG A 413 10.93 11.58 -0.69
C ARG A 413 10.55 12.83 0.10
N ALA A 414 11.50 13.73 0.38
CA ALA A 414 11.18 15.00 1.03
C ALA A 414 10.35 15.93 0.12
N ALA A 415 10.45 15.77 -1.20
CA ALA A 415 9.54 16.41 -2.16
C ALA A 415 8.18 15.69 -2.26
N GLU A 416 8.11 14.38 -2.01
CA GLU A 416 6.86 13.59 -1.98
C GLU A 416 6.07 13.68 -0.67
N GLU A 417 6.73 13.97 0.46
CA GLU A 417 6.11 14.20 1.77
C GLU A 417 5.90 15.70 2.06
N ILE A 418 5.89 16.53 1.02
CA ILE A 418 4.94 17.64 1.03
C ILE A 418 3.57 16.99 0.83
N VAL A 419 3.06 16.39 1.91
CA VAL A 419 1.61 16.25 2.09
C VAL A 419 1.11 17.68 1.91
N GLU A 420 0.61 18.01 0.71
CA GLU A 420 0.00 19.31 0.44
C GLU A 420 -1.00 19.53 1.59
N GLU A 421 -0.65 20.40 2.54
CA GLU A 421 -1.52 20.84 3.63
C GLU A 421 -2.74 21.48 2.95
N GLY A 422 -3.76 20.67 2.67
CA GLY A 422 -4.89 21.07 1.83
C GLY A 422 -5.46 19.98 0.92
N ALA A 423 -4.75 18.88 0.67
CA ALA A 423 -5.32 17.77 -0.10
C ALA A 423 -6.43 17.06 0.69
N LEU A 424 -7.62 16.94 0.09
CA LEU A 424 -8.72 16.17 0.67
C LEU A 424 -8.31 14.70 0.80
N PRO A 425 -8.55 14.05 1.95
CA PRO A 425 -8.23 12.64 2.12
C PRO A 425 -9.08 11.81 1.15
N HIS A 426 -8.44 10.90 0.41
CA HIS A 426 -9.14 9.99 -0.49
C HIS A 426 -9.88 8.89 0.28
N SER A 427 -11.03 8.43 -0.25
CA SER A 427 -11.82 7.36 0.38
C SER A 427 -11.13 5.98 0.34
N SER A 428 -10.20 5.78 -0.61
CA SER A 428 -9.44 4.55 -0.78
C SER A 428 -8.01 4.86 -1.28
N PRO A 429 -6.99 4.06 -0.90
CA PRO A 429 -5.65 4.13 -1.50
C PRO A 429 -5.64 3.98 -3.03
N TYR A 430 -6.72 3.45 -3.61
CA TYR A 430 -6.89 3.41 -5.04
C TYR A 430 -6.98 4.83 -5.64
N PHE A 431 -7.77 5.74 -5.05
CA PHE A 431 -7.98 7.06 -5.62
C PHE A 431 -6.78 7.99 -5.43
N SER A 432 -5.98 7.79 -4.38
CA SER A 432 -4.70 8.49 -4.21
C SER A 432 -3.66 8.16 -5.29
N SER A 433 -3.87 7.09 -6.07
CA SER A 433 -3.04 6.80 -7.24
C SER A 433 -3.40 7.63 -8.48
N ILE A 434 -4.55 8.33 -8.47
CA ILE A 434 -4.99 9.17 -9.59
C ILE A 434 -4.53 10.61 -9.35
N PRO A 435 -3.65 11.15 -10.18
CA PRO A 435 -3.15 12.51 -10.00
C PRO A 435 -4.18 13.60 -10.29
N THR A 436 -4.11 14.66 -9.50
CA THR A 436 -4.77 15.94 -9.79
C THR A 436 -4.01 16.70 -10.90
N PRO A 437 -4.54 17.83 -11.41
CA PRO A 437 -3.82 18.59 -12.43
C PRO A 437 -2.55 19.28 -11.93
N LEU A 438 -2.48 19.64 -10.64
CA LEU A 438 -1.28 20.23 -10.00
C LEU A 438 -0.09 19.27 -9.98
N GLN A 439 -0.40 18.00 -10.18
CA GLN A 439 0.47 16.86 -9.96
C GLN A 439 1.12 16.35 -11.25
N VAL A 440 0.81 16.97 -12.40
CA VAL A 440 1.43 16.64 -13.69
C VAL A 440 2.85 17.20 -13.75
N SER A 441 3.85 16.32 -13.90
CA SER A 441 5.23 16.78 -14.14
C SER A 441 5.34 17.40 -15.53
N LEU A 442 5.96 18.58 -15.57
CA LEU A 442 6.34 19.28 -16.80
C LEU A 442 7.83 19.09 -17.12
N ASP A 443 8.52 18.16 -16.45
CA ASP A 443 9.90 17.83 -16.75
C ASP A 443 10.01 17.29 -18.19
N TRP A 444 10.93 17.89 -18.94
CA TRP A 444 11.21 17.54 -20.33
C TRP A 444 11.63 16.07 -20.50
N ASN A 445 12.43 15.53 -19.59
CA ASN A 445 12.92 14.14 -19.67
C ASN A 445 11.77 13.13 -19.53
N VAL A 446 10.83 13.44 -18.63
CA VAL A 446 9.63 12.64 -18.43
C VAL A 446 8.72 12.72 -19.66
N ALA A 447 8.57 13.92 -20.23
CA ALA A 447 7.81 14.12 -21.46
C ALA A 447 8.39 13.36 -22.65
N THR A 448 9.70 13.43 -22.89
CA THR A 448 10.35 12.69 -23.98
C THR A 448 10.22 11.19 -23.82
N THR A 449 10.36 10.68 -22.59
CA THR A 449 10.21 9.24 -22.30
C THR A 449 8.79 8.76 -22.56
N ASN A 450 7.79 9.53 -22.10
CA ASN A 450 6.39 9.22 -22.37
C ASN A 450 6.09 9.23 -23.87
N LEU A 451 6.61 10.21 -24.63
CA LEU A 451 6.44 10.26 -26.09
C LEU A 451 7.00 9.02 -26.79
N LEU A 452 8.18 8.55 -26.37
CA LEU A 452 8.78 7.34 -26.92
C LEU A 452 7.94 6.10 -26.58
N LEU A 453 7.46 5.98 -25.35
CA LEU A 453 6.58 4.88 -24.94
C LEU A 453 5.23 4.90 -25.66
N ILE A 454 4.66 6.08 -25.94
CA ILE A 454 3.45 6.22 -26.75
C ILE A 454 3.69 5.71 -28.16
N ALA A 455 4.79 6.11 -28.79
CA ALA A 455 5.14 5.66 -30.14
C ALA A 455 5.33 4.14 -30.19
N TRP A 456 6.02 3.59 -29.19
CA TRP A 456 6.22 2.15 -29.04
C TRP A 456 4.91 1.38 -28.83
N LEU A 457 4.07 1.83 -27.90
CA LEU A 457 2.77 1.21 -27.64
C LEU A 457 1.86 1.28 -28.87
N ALA A 458 1.83 2.42 -29.57
CA ALA A 458 1.06 2.58 -30.80
C ALA A 458 1.51 1.58 -31.87
N LEU A 459 2.83 1.36 -32.00
CA LEU A 459 3.40 0.39 -32.91
C LEU A 459 2.98 -1.04 -32.53
N VAL A 460 3.19 -1.43 -31.26
CA VAL A 460 2.84 -2.78 -30.76
C VAL A 460 1.35 -3.04 -30.95
N VAL A 461 0.48 -2.14 -30.51
CA VAL A 461 -0.97 -2.32 -30.64
C VAL A 461 -1.40 -2.35 -32.10
N ARG A 462 -0.83 -1.48 -32.96
CA ARG A 462 -1.15 -1.51 -34.39
C ARG A 462 -0.76 -2.83 -35.03
N VAL A 463 0.44 -3.35 -34.74
CA VAL A 463 0.89 -4.66 -35.24
C VAL A 463 0.00 -5.76 -34.69
N SER A 464 -0.24 -5.81 -33.38
CA SER A 464 -1.08 -6.83 -32.74
C SER A 464 -2.50 -6.85 -33.29
N VAL A 465 -3.15 -5.69 -33.44
CA VAL A 465 -4.52 -5.63 -33.94
C VAL A 465 -4.60 -5.85 -35.44
N ALA A 466 -3.68 -5.31 -36.25
CA ALA A 466 -3.68 -5.57 -37.70
C ALA A 466 -3.52 -7.07 -37.97
N THR A 467 -2.61 -7.72 -37.27
CA THR A 467 -2.38 -9.16 -37.34
C THR A 467 -3.59 -9.94 -36.83
N SER A 468 -4.12 -9.58 -35.65
CA SER A 468 -5.29 -10.26 -35.06
C SER A 468 -6.52 -10.15 -35.94
N MET A 469 -6.83 -8.97 -36.50
CA MET A 469 -7.98 -8.76 -37.39
C MET A 469 -7.84 -9.54 -38.70
N HIS A 470 -6.63 -9.59 -39.26
CA HIS A 470 -6.38 -10.39 -40.47
C HIS A 470 -6.62 -11.88 -40.21
N ILE A 471 -6.17 -12.38 -39.05
CA ILE A 471 -6.28 -13.79 -38.67
C ILE A 471 -7.69 -14.16 -38.25
N LEU A 472 -8.34 -13.33 -37.42
CA LEU A 472 -9.74 -13.53 -37.03
C LEU A 472 -10.65 -13.49 -38.25
N GLY A 473 -10.43 -12.58 -39.20
CA GLY A 473 -11.23 -12.50 -40.42
C GLY A 473 -11.02 -13.69 -41.36
N ALA A 474 -9.78 -14.19 -41.49
CA ALA A 474 -9.48 -15.32 -42.38
C ALA A 474 -9.80 -16.70 -41.77
N HIS A 475 -9.83 -16.81 -40.44
CA HIS A 475 -9.89 -18.10 -39.74
C HIS A 475 -10.97 -18.17 -38.65
N GLU A 476 -11.97 -17.28 -38.64
CA GLU A 476 -13.01 -17.21 -37.61
C GLU A 476 -13.62 -18.59 -37.29
N ALA A 477 -13.96 -19.36 -38.33
CA ALA A 477 -14.54 -20.70 -38.18
C ALA A 477 -13.57 -21.70 -37.52
N ALA A 478 -12.30 -21.70 -37.92
CA ALA A 478 -11.28 -22.57 -37.36
C ALA A 478 -10.90 -22.19 -35.92
N LEU A 479 -10.80 -20.89 -35.65
CA LEU A 479 -10.52 -20.36 -34.30
C LEU A 479 -11.68 -20.68 -33.35
N ARG A 480 -12.91 -20.52 -33.81
CA ARG A 480 -14.11 -20.89 -33.04
C ARG A 480 -14.16 -22.39 -32.74
N GLN A 481 -13.72 -23.24 -33.68
CA GLN A 481 -13.63 -24.68 -33.47
C GLN A 481 -12.53 -25.05 -32.47
N HIS A 482 -11.36 -24.39 -32.52
CA HIS A 482 -10.25 -24.67 -31.59
C HIS A 482 -10.49 -24.11 -30.19
N LEU A 483 -11.17 -22.97 -30.10
CA LEU A 483 -11.56 -22.37 -28.83
C LEU A 483 -12.85 -22.98 -28.28
N SER A 484 -13.59 -23.80 -29.05
CA SER A 484 -14.86 -24.37 -28.59
C SER A 484 -14.73 -25.16 -27.29
N PRO A 485 -13.68 -25.95 -27.00
CA PRO A 485 -13.59 -26.69 -25.74
C PRO A 485 -13.44 -25.75 -24.54
N VAL A 486 -12.62 -24.71 -24.70
CA VAL A 486 -12.43 -23.69 -23.66
C VAL A 486 -13.71 -22.89 -23.50
N LEU A 487 -14.32 -22.45 -24.60
CA LEU A 487 -15.59 -21.72 -24.58
C LEU A 487 -16.73 -22.58 -24.03
N GLU A 488 -16.72 -23.90 -24.20
CA GLU A 488 -17.69 -24.83 -23.62
C GLU A 488 -17.61 -24.90 -22.10
N ILE A 489 -16.42 -24.81 -21.51
CA ILE A 489 -16.24 -24.67 -20.05
C ILE A 489 -16.94 -23.39 -19.56
N TRP A 490 -16.87 -22.31 -20.33
CA TRP A 490 -17.46 -21.01 -20.00
C TRP A 490 -18.90 -20.82 -20.51
N ARG A 491 -19.41 -21.73 -21.35
CA ARG A 491 -20.71 -21.64 -21.98
C ARG A 491 -21.87 -21.68 -20.98
N PRO A 492 -21.93 -22.60 -20.00
CA PRO A 492 -23.01 -22.57 -19.01
C PRO A 492 -22.99 -21.28 -18.20
N THR A 493 -21.80 -20.71 -18.01
CA THR A 493 -21.55 -19.43 -17.32
C THR A 493 -22.11 -18.27 -18.15
N ALA A 494 -21.76 -18.20 -19.43
CA ALA A 494 -22.28 -17.19 -20.36
C ALA A 494 -23.81 -17.33 -20.55
N ASP A 495 -24.32 -18.55 -20.73
CA ASP A 495 -25.73 -18.83 -20.95
C ASP A 495 -26.57 -18.50 -19.71
N ALA A 496 -26.08 -18.81 -18.50
CA ALA A 496 -26.77 -18.44 -17.28
C ALA A 496 -26.74 -16.93 -17.01
N PHE A 497 -25.66 -16.23 -17.39
CA PHE A 497 -25.61 -14.77 -17.35
C PHE A 497 -26.59 -14.13 -18.33
N VAL A 498 -26.62 -14.60 -19.58
CA VAL A 498 -27.58 -14.15 -20.61
C VAL A 498 -29.02 -14.46 -20.19
N ALA A 499 -29.27 -15.65 -19.63
CA ALA A 499 -30.57 -16.02 -19.09
C ALA A 499 -30.97 -15.18 -17.87
N PHE A 500 -30.01 -14.82 -17.00
CA PHE A 500 -30.24 -13.89 -15.89
C PHE A 500 -30.62 -12.50 -16.40
N LEU A 501 -29.89 -11.97 -17.38
CA LEU A 501 -30.24 -10.70 -18.03
C LEU A 501 -31.66 -10.77 -18.61
N HIS A 502 -31.98 -11.79 -19.41
CA HIS A 502 -33.33 -11.95 -19.98
C HIS A 502 -34.45 -12.13 -18.93
N ARG A 503 -34.12 -12.49 -17.68
CA ARG A 503 -35.07 -12.61 -16.56
C ARG A 503 -35.39 -11.31 -15.86
N ILE A 504 -34.75 -10.21 -16.25
CA ILE A 504 -35.10 -8.86 -15.80
C ILE A 504 -35.81 -8.11 -16.95
N PRO A 505 -36.93 -8.64 -17.52
CA PRO A 505 -37.49 -8.14 -18.76
C PRO A 505 -38.00 -6.71 -18.60
N HIS A 506 -38.51 -6.32 -17.44
CA HIS A 506 -39.08 -5.00 -17.18
C HIS A 506 -38.02 -3.90 -17.07
N LEU A 507 -36.83 -4.18 -16.52
CA LEU A 507 -35.72 -3.21 -16.58
C LEU A 507 -35.09 -3.17 -17.97
N LEU A 508 -34.87 -4.32 -18.62
CA LEU A 508 -34.19 -4.34 -19.93
C LEU A 508 -35.06 -3.86 -21.10
N THR A 509 -36.39 -3.93 -21.03
CA THR A 509 -37.26 -3.42 -22.11
C THR A 509 -37.24 -1.90 -22.21
N THR A 510 -36.89 -1.19 -21.13
CA THR A 510 -36.73 0.27 -21.17
C THR A 510 -35.28 0.64 -21.47
N VAL A 511 -35.08 1.70 -22.26
CA VAL A 511 -33.73 2.25 -22.51
C VAL A 511 -33.03 2.59 -21.20
N ALA A 512 -33.77 3.17 -20.24
CA ALA A 512 -33.24 3.55 -18.93
C ALA A 512 -32.74 2.35 -18.13
N GLY A 513 -33.52 1.27 -18.04
CA GLY A 513 -33.09 0.09 -17.27
C GLY A 513 -31.97 -0.69 -17.99
N SER A 514 -31.95 -0.74 -19.32
CA SER A 514 -30.79 -1.25 -20.07
C SER A 514 -29.51 -0.45 -19.77
N VAL A 515 -29.59 0.89 -19.79
CA VAL A 515 -28.46 1.76 -19.43
C VAL A 515 -28.03 1.52 -17.98
N LEU A 516 -28.97 1.43 -17.03
CA LEU A 516 -28.67 1.17 -15.63
C LEU A 516 -27.94 -0.16 -15.43
N VAL A 517 -28.40 -1.24 -16.05
CA VAL A 517 -27.74 -2.56 -15.97
C VAL A 517 -26.31 -2.48 -16.51
N LEU A 518 -26.11 -1.78 -17.62
CA LEU A 518 -24.78 -1.58 -18.21
C LEU A 518 -23.85 -0.79 -17.28
N LEU A 519 -24.37 0.23 -16.61
CA LEU A 519 -23.63 1.00 -15.61
C LEU A 519 -23.25 0.16 -14.40
N VAL A 520 -24.17 -0.65 -13.87
CA VAL A 520 -23.91 -1.55 -12.74
C VAL A 520 -22.85 -2.58 -13.10
N VAL A 521 -22.94 -3.18 -14.29
CA VAL A 521 -21.94 -4.17 -14.75
C VAL A 521 -20.56 -3.53 -14.88
N ASN A 522 -20.44 -2.36 -15.52
CA ASN A 522 -19.16 -1.67 -15.64
C ASN A 522 -18.61 -1.21 -14.28
N GLY A 523 -19.46 -0.63 -13.42
CA GLY A 523 -19.07 -0.19 -12.09
C GLY A 523 -18.55 -1.35 -11.23
N LEU A 524 -19.23 -2.51 -11.29
CA LEU A 524 -18.80 -3.71 -10.58
C LEU A 524 -17.48 -4.24 -11.14
N LEU A 525 -17.36 -4.29 -12.46
CA LEU A 525 -16.17 -4.77 -13.16
C LEU A 525 -14.94 -3.93 -12.79
N PHE A 526 -15.05 -2.61 -12.84
CA PHE A 526 -13.94 -1.71 -12.54
C PHE A 526 -13.69 -1.51 -11.05
N ALA A 527 -14.66 -1.81 -10.18
CA ALA A 527 -14.42 -1.85 -8.73
C ALA A 527 -13.34 -2.89 -8.34
N PHE A 528 -13.17 -3.96 -9.13
CA PHE A 528 -12.07 -4.92 -8.93
C PHE A 528 -10.68 -4.36 -9.23
N LEU A 529 -10.54 -3.15 -9.77
CA LEU A 529 -9.25 -2.46 -9.86
C LEU A 529 -8.72 -2.05 -8.48
N ASP A 530 -9.60 -1.81 -7.50
CA ASP A 530 -9.19 -1.66 -6.11
C ASP A 530 -8.86 -3.05 -5.54
N GLY A 531 -7.58 -3.26 -5.21
CA GLY A 531 -7.09 -4.54 -4.72
C GLY A 531 -7.65 -4.98 -3.37
N ARG A 532 -8.35 -4.08 -2.66
CA ARG A 532 -9.02 -4.35 -1.39
C ARG A 532 -10.54 -4.45 -1.55
N PHE A 533 -11.06 -4.38 -2.77
CA PHE A 533 -12.49 -4.44 -3.02
C PHE A 533 -13.09 -5.78 -2.59
N ARG A 534 -14.05 -5.71 -1.66
CA ARG A 534 -14.89 -6.83 -1.24
C ARG A 534 -16.34 -6.34 -1.29
N PRO A 535 -17.20 -6.83 -2.21
CA PRO A 535 -18.52 -6.23 -2.48
C PRO A 535 -19.39 -6.03 -1.25
N TRP A 536 -19.28 -6.94 -0.28
CA TRP A 536 -20.10 -6.97 0.93
C TRP A 536 -19.42 -6.34 2.16
N ALA A 537 -18.15 -5.92 2.06
CA ALA A 537 -17.49 -5.21 3.15
C ALA A 537 -17.92 -3.73 3.14
N GLY A 538 -17.90 -3.07 4.31
CA GLY A 538 -18.25 -1.64 4.42
C GLY A 538 -17.49 -0.75 3.43
N ARG A 539 -16.19 -1.03 3.21
CA ARG A 539 -15.39 -0.34 2.18
C ARG A 539 -15.85 -0.64 0.75
N GLY A 540 -16.23 -1.88 0.44
CA GLY A 540 -16.72 -2.23 -0.89
C GLY A 540 -18.05 -1.54 -1.22
N LEU A 541 -18.93 -1.40 -0.23
CA LEU A 541 -20.17 -0.64 -0.36
C LEU A 541 -19.94 0.85 -0.64
N GLN A 542 -18.79 1.40 -0.25
CA GLN A 542 -18.39 2.78 -0.60
C GLN A 542 -17.71 2.85 -1.97
N VAL A 543 -16.75 1.97 -2.26
CA VAL A 543 -15.99 2.00 -3.53
C VAL A 543 -16.88 1.71 -4.73
N PHE A 544 -17.82 0.78 -4.62
CA PHE A 544 -18.68 0.40 -5.74
C PHE A 544 -19.53 1.56 -6.31
N PRO A 545 -20.27 2.35 -5.49
CA PRO A 545 -20.97 3.54 -5.97
C PRO A 545 -20.05 4.58 -6.62
N LEU A 546 -18.88 4.85 -6.04
CA LEU A 546 -17.90 5.77 -6.62
C LEU A 546 -17.43 5.28 -7.99
N MET A 547 -17.13 4.00 -8.09
CA MET A 547 -16.74 3.33 -9.33
C MET A 547 -17.84 3.38 -10.39
N LEU A 548 -19.07 3.08 -9.98
CA LEU A 548 -20.25 3.15 -10.84
C LEU A 548 -20.47 4.56 -11.36
N LEU A 549 -20.41 5.59 -10.51
CA LEU A 549 -20.66 6.97 -10.90
C LEU A 549 -19.56 7.53 -11.80
N GLY A 550 -18.29 7.34 -11.47
CA GLY A 550 -17.19 7.85 -12.29
C GLY A 550 -17.09 7.13 -13.64
N THR A 551 -17.25 5.80 -13.67
CA THR A 551 -17.28 5.05 -14.93
C THR A 551 -18.56 5.30 -15.73
N ALA A 552 -19.69 5.61 -15.10
CA ALA A 552 -20.90 6.05 -15.77
C ALA A 552 -20.71 7.38 -16.49
N ALA A 553 -20.13 8.36 -15.80
CA ALA A 553 -19.83 9.67 -16.35
C ALA A 553 -18.95 9.55 -17.61
N ALA A 554 -17.87 8.79 -17.56
CA ALA A 554 -17.01 8.58 -18.73
C ALA A 554 -17.65 7.68 -19.82
N GLY A 555 -18.36 6.64 -19.39
CA GLY A 555 -18.86 5.57 -20.25
C GLY A 555 -20.07 5.98 -21.10
N MET A 556 -20.96 6.81 -20.56
CA MET A 556 -22.25 7.15 -21.19
C MET A 556 -22.22 8.40 -22.07
N VAL A 557 -21.24 9.28 -21.89
CA VAL A 557 -21.16 10.55 -22.62
C VAL A 557 -21.06 10.36 -24.14
N ASP A 558 -20.23 9.42 -24.59
CA ASP A 558 -20.10 9.10 -26.02
C ASP A 558 -21.40 8.51 -26.62
N PRO A 559 -22.05 7.50 -26.02
CA PRO A 559 -23.39 7.08 -26.44
C PRO A 559 -24.44 8.19 -26.45
N ILE A 560 -24.44 9.09 -25.45
CA ILE A 560 -25.37 10.22 -25.37
C ILE A 560 -25.12 11.20 -26.53
N ALA A 561 -23.87 11.60 -26.76
CA ALA A 561 -23.50 12.51 -27.83
C ALA A 561 -23.87 11.95 -29.21
N ARG A 562 -23.62 10.66 -29.45
CA ARG A 562 -24.03 9.99 -30.69
C ARG A 562 -25.54 9.88 -30.81
N THR A 563 -26.26 9.59 -29.72
CA THR A 563 -27.72 9.54 -29.69
C THR A 563 -28.33 10.87 -30.11
N TYR A 564 -27.80 11.99 -29.60
CA TYR A 564 -28.23 13.33 -29.98
C TYR A 564 -28.08 13.56 -31.50
N LEU A 565 -26.93 13.22 -32.07
CA LEU A 565 -26.70 13.36 -33.52
C LEU A 565 -27.59 12.42 -34.36
N LEU A 566 -27.76 11.17 -33.94
CA LEU A 566 -28.62 10.22 -34.66
C LEU A 566 -30.08 10.65 -34.63
N ARG A 567 -30.56 11.22 -33.52
CA ARG A 567 -31.90 11.84 -33.45
C ARG A 567 -32.02 13.01 -34.41
N ARG A 568 -31.00 13.88 -34.47
CA ARG A 568 -30.97 14.99 -35.43
C ARG A 568 -31.00 14.52 -36.89
N TRP A 569 -30.46 13.34 -37.19
CA TRP A 569 -30.48 12.74 -38.53
C TRP A 569 -31.64 11.76 -38.76
N ASN A 570 -32.55 11.61 -37.80
CA ASN A 570 -33.67 10.67 -37.82
C ASN A 570 -33.25 9.20 -38.09
N VAL A 571 -32.10 8.80 -37.52
CA VAL A 571 -31.55 7.45 -37.67
C VAL A 571 -31.89 6.63 -36.42
N GLY A 572 -32.57 5.50 -36.63
CA GLY A 572 -32.89 4.55 -35.56
C GLY A 572 -31.65 4.02 -34.84
N HIS A 573 -31.73 3.94 -33.51
CA HIS A 573 -30.64 3.47 -32.66
C HIS A 573 -31.22 2.76 -31.44
N HIS A 574 -30.44 1.86 -30.86
CA HIS A 574 -30.78 1.20 -29.59
C HIS A 574 -29.52 1.00 -28.76
N PHE A 575 -29.68 1.00 -27.43
CA PHE A 575 -28.63 0.60 -26.52
C PHE A 575 -28.58 -0.92 -26.48
N GLY A 576 -27.38 -1.48 -26.59
CA GLY A 576 -27.19 -2.92 -26.57
C GLY A 576 -25.94 -3.32 -25.80
N PHE A 577 -25.95 -4.54 -25.31
CA PHE A 577 -24.80 -5.18 -24.70
C PHE A 577 -23.75 -5.50 -25.77
N ASN A 578 -22.47 -5.25 -25.52
CA ASN A 578 -21.37 -5.65 -26.38
C ASN A 578 -20.44 -6.60 -25.61
N SER A 579 -20.60 -7.90 -25.87
CA SER A 579 -19.82 -8.96 -25.22
C SER A 579 -18.32 -8.84 -25.47
N ALA A 580 -17.90 -8.41 -26.66
CA ALA A 580 -16.48 -8.21 -26.98
C ALA A 580 -15.87 -7.11 -26.10
N ASN A 581 -16.60 -6.01 -25.89
CA ASN A 581 -16.16 -4.94 -25.01
C ASN A 581 -16.20 -5.34 -23.52
N LEU A 582 -17.17 -6.15 -23.09
CA LEU A 582 -17.16 -6.70 -21.73
C LEU A 582 -15.92 -7.56 -21.51
N PHE A 583 -15.60 -8.44 -22.47
CA PHE A 583 -14.42 -9.30 -22.39
C PHE A 583 -13.14 -8.47 -22.34
N LEU A 584 -13.04 -7.42 -23.15
CA LEU A 584 -11.94 -6.46 -23.08
C LEU A 584 -11.86 -5.78 -21.70
N GLY A 585 -13.01 -5.43 -21.12
CA GLY A 585 -13.17 -5.00 -19.73
C GLY A 585 -12.54 -5.95 -18.73
N MET A 586 -12.98 -7.21 -18.74
CA MET A 586 -12.45 -8.25 -17.85
C MET A 586 -10.95 -8.46 -18.05
N ALA A 587 -10.48 -8.52 -19.30
CA ALA A 587 -9.06 -8.67 -19.60
C ALA A 587 -8.24 -7.48 -19.09
N SER A 588 -8.74 -6.25 -19.24
CA SER A 588 -8.03 -5.05 -18.79
C SER A 588 -7.94 -4.96 -17.26
N VAL A 589 -9.02 -5.30 -16.55
CA VAL A 589 -9.03 -5.38 -15.08
C VAL A 589 -8.10 -6.48 -14.59
N SER A 590 -8.13 -7.65 -15.23
CA SER A 590 -7.29 -8.80 -14.87
C SER A 590 -5.80 -8.47 -15.09
N ALA A 591 -5.45 -7.92 -16.25
CA ALA A 591 -4.09 -7.48 -16.55
C ALA A 591 -3.61 -6.40 -15.57
N SER A 592 -4.47 -5.42 -15.27
CA SER A 592 -4.15 -4.38 -14.28
C SER A 592 -3.91 -4.95 -12.90
N ARG A 593 -4.66 -5.97 -12.49
CA ARG A 593 -4.48 -6.62 -11.19
C ARG A 593 -3.22 -7.48 -11.12
N VAL A 594 -2.94 -8.27 -12.15
CA VAL A 594 -1.71 -9.07 -12.25
C VAL A 594 -0.47 -8.17 -12.24
N LEU A 595 -0.54 -7.04 -12.94
CA LEU A 595 0.54 -6.06 -13.02
C LEU A 595 0.50 -5.02 -11.89
N SER A 596 -0.43 -5.14 -10.93
CA SER A 596 -0.61 -4.17 -9.83
C SER A 596 -0.63 -2.70 -10.30
N LEU A 597 -1.28 -2.45 -11.44
CA LEU A 597 -1.46 -1.12 -11.99
C LEU A 597 -2.59 -0.42 -11.23
N ALA A 598 -2.25 0.70 -10.60
CA ALA A 598 -3.19 1.63 -9.98
C ALA A 598 -2.98 3.00 -10.65
N PRO A 599 -4.03 3.64 -11.20
CA PRO A 599 -5.45 3.27 -11.14
C PRO A 599 -5.85 2.11 -12.07
N GLY A 600 -4.93 1.59 -12.87
CA GLY A 600 -5.19 0.48 -13.78
C GLY A 600 -5.89 0.91 -15.07
N ILE A 601 -5.97 -0.02 -16.01
CA ILE A 601 -6.45 0.23 -17.37
C ILE A 601 -7.95 -0.07 -17.43
N MET A 602 -8.76 0.95 -17.71
CA MET A 602 -10.22 0.84 -17.88
C MET A 602 -10.60 0.74 -19.36
N LEU A 603 -10.31 -0.40 -19.97
CA LEU A 603 -10.61 -0.64 -21.38
C LEU A 603 -11.87 -1.47 -21.54
N GLY A 604 -12.75 -1.04 -22.45
CA GLY A 604 -13.99 -1.77 -22.75
C GLY A 604 -15.20 -1.26 -21.95
N ASN A 605 -16.32 -1.10 -22.64
CA ASN A 605 -17.60 -0.77 -22.03
C ASN A 605 -18.60 -1.86 -22.43
N ALA A 606 -19.14 -2.59 -21.45
CA ALA A 606 -20.09 -3.68 -21.66
C ALA A 606 -21.34 -3.25 -22.45
N GLY A 607 -21.60 -1.94 -22.51
CA GLY A 607 -22.71 -1.33 -23.20
C GLY A 607 -22.30 -0.34 -24.28
N GLY A 608 -23.15 -0.19 -25.28
CA GLY A 608 -22.94 0.85 -26.29
C GLY A 608 -24.15 1.09 -27.16
N LEU A 609 -24.09 2.20 -27.88
CA LEU A 609 -25.06 2.56 -28.89
C LEU A 609 -24.85 1.68 -30.14
N ARG A 610 -25.86 0.90 -30.51
CA ARG A 610 -25.90 0.13 -31.75
C ARG A 610 -26.74 0.86 -32.78
N VAL A 611 -26.17 1.00 -33.98
CA VAL A 611 -26.85 1.62 -35.13
C VAL A 611 -27.10 0.51 -36.16
N PRO A 612 -28.35 0.03 -36.35
CA PRO A 612 -28.67 -1.10 -37.21
C PRO A 612 -28.15 -0.96 -38.64
N THR A 613 -28.14 0.28 -39.15
CA THR A 613 -27.78 0.63 -40.52
C THR A 613 -26.47 1.41 -40.59
N GLN A 614 -25.43 1.00 -39.85
CA GLN A 614 -24.11 1.61 -40.03
C GLN A 614 -23.63 1.56 -41.48
N LYS A 615 -23.96 0.51 -42.25
CA LYS A 615 -23.56 0.41 -43.66
C LYS A 615 -24.15 1.53 -44.53
N GLY A 616 -25.36 2.02 -44.23
CA GLY A 616 -26.06 3.03 -45.05
C GLY A 616 -25.73 4.49 -44.74
N LEU A 617 -25.01 4.77 -43.64
CA LEU A 617 -24.67 6.16 -43.29
C LEU A 617 -23.57 6.73 -44.21
N PRO A 618 -23.72 7.97 -44.72
CA PRO A 618 -22.65 8.69 -45.40
C PRO A 618 -21.38 8.78 -44.55
N LEU A 619 -20.20 8.78 -45.19
CA LEU A 619 -18.91 8.84 -44.50
C LEU A 619 -18.78 10.09 -43.61
N ALA A 620 -19.34 11.22 -44.05
CA ALA A 620 -19.39 12.45 -43.25
C ALA A 620 -20.19 12.30 -41.94
N GLN A 621 -21.31 11.57 -41.97
CA GLN A 621 -22.11 11.31 -40.77
C GLN A 621 -21.41 10.29 -39.85
N LYS A 622 -20.80 9.24 -40.40
CA LYS A 622 -20.00 8.28 -39.64
C LYS A 622 -18.85 8.96 -38.89
N SER A 623 -18.08 9.79 -39.60
CA SER A 623 -17.00 10.56 -38.98
C SER A 623 -17.52 11.59 -37.97
N GLY A 624 -18.66 12.22 -38.24
CA GLY A 624 -19.34 13.11 -37.29
C GLY A 624 -19.69 12.43 -35.96
N LEU A 625 -20.23 11.20 -36.00
CA LEU A 625 -20.53 10.43 -34.78
C LEU A 625 -19.26 10.11 -33.97
N VAL A 626 -18.20 9.71 -34.67
CA VAL A 626 -16.91 9.40 -34.06
C VAL A 626 -16.32 10.63 -33.37
N VAL A 627 -16.24 11.75 -34.10
CA VAL A 627 -15.65 12.99 -33.58
C VAL A 627 -16.47 13.53 -32.41
N ALA A 628 -17.80 13.55 -32.52
CA ALA A 628 -18.66 14.05 -31.43
C ALA A 628 -18.56 13.18 -30.17
N GLY A 629 -18.52 11.86 -30.32
CA GLY A 629 -18.34 10.93 -29.21
C GLY A 629 -17.00 11.10 -28.49
N LEU A 630 -15.92 11.22 -29.27
CA LEU A 630 -14.57 11.47 -28.75
C LEU A 630 -14.45 12.83 -28.07
N ALA A 631 -14.93 13.90 -28.73
CA ALA A 631 -14.89 15.25 -28.20
C ALA A 631 -15.71 15.37 -26.90
N ALA A 632 -16.90 14.77 -26.83
CA ALA A 632 -17.71 14.77 -25.63
C ALA A 632 -17.01 14.02 -24.48
N THR A 633 -16.42 12.85 -24.76
CA THR A 633 -15.66 12.08 -23.76
C THR A 633 -14.45 12.88 -23.25
N ALA A 634 -13.69 13.51 -24.15
CA ALA A 634 -12.56 14.35 -23.78
C ALA A 634 -13.00 15.56 -22.95
N ALA A 635 -14.10 16.23 -23.34
CA ALA A 635 -14.63 17.39 -22.62
C ALA A 635 -15.08 17.02 -21.19
N VAL A 636 -15.78 15.89 -21.01
CA VAL A 636 -16.19 15.44 -19.68
C VAL A 636 -15.00 14.99 -18.84
N GLY A 637 -14.04 14.28 -19.44
CA GLY A 637 -12.81 13.90 -18.73
C GLY A 637 -12.02 15.12 -18.24
N LEU A 638 -11.72 16.06 -19.15
CA LEU A 638 -11.00 17.29 -18.81
C LEU A 638 -11.78 18.18 -17.85
N GLY A 639 -13.10 18.29 -18.02
CA GLY A 639 -13.96 19.03 -17.11
C GLY A 639 -13.94 18.44 -15.70
N ALA A 640 -14.10 17.11 -15.57
CA ALA A 640 -14.01 16.43 -14.30
C ALA A 640 -12.63 16.62 -13.64
N TRP A 641 -11.56 16.54 -14.42
CA TRP A 641 -10.19 16.78 -13.95
C TRP A 641 -10.00 18.22 -13.46
N PHE A 642 -10.47 19.20 -14.21
CA PHE A 642 -10.39 20.61 -13.83
C PHE A 642 -11.22 20.93 -12.58
N LEU A 643 -12.39 20.31 -12.43
CA LEU A 643 -13.22 20.45 -11.23
C LEU A 643 -12.48 20.03 -9.94
N THR A 644 -11.49 19.12 -10.04
CA THR A 644 -10.68 18.75 -8.88
C THR A 644 -9.77 19.87 -8.38
N LEU A 645 -9.45 20.87 -9.22
CA LEU A 645 -8.67 22.05 -8.81
C LEU A 645 -9.49 23.03 -7.96
N LEU A 646 -10.80 23.06 -8.16
CA LEU A 646 -11.67 23.98 -7.45
C LEU A 646 -11.85 23.57 -5.98
N LEU A 647 -11.63 22.29 -5.65
CA LEU A 647 -11.81 21.74 -4.32
C LEU A 647 -10.76 22.27 -3.30
N PRO A 648 -9.44 22.22 -3.56
CA PRO A 648 -8.45 22.87 -2.70
C PRO A 648 -8.64 24.39 -2.60
N LEU A 649 -9.01 25.05 -3.72
CA LEU A 649 -9.25 26.50 -3.72
C LEU A 649 -10.43 26.90 -2.83
N ALA A 650 -11.47 26.06 -2.75
CA ALA A 650 -12.59 26.27 -1.84
C ALA A 650 -12.22 26.00 -0.37
N ALA A 651 -11.25 25.12 -0.13
CA ALA A 651 -10.79 24.77 1.23
C ALA A 651 -10.01 25.90 1.92
N GLY A 652 -9.28 26.73 1.14
CA GLY A 652 -8.39 27.77 1.66
C GLY A 652 -9.07 29.01 2.24
N ASN A 653 -10.40 29.15 2.13
CA ASN A 653 -11.13 30.33 2.63
C ASN A 653 -11.61 30.12 4.08
N ALA A 654 -11.21 31.02 4.99
CA ALA A 654 -11.48 30.90 6.44
C ALA A 654 -12.98 30.87 6.81
N LEU A 655 -13.83 31.58 6.07
CA LEU A 655 -15.29 31.60 6.29
C LEU A 655 -15.97 30.26 5.95
N THR A 656 -15.31 29.39 5.19
CA THR A 656 -15.83 28.08 4.76
C THR A 656 -15.31 26.91 5.58
N ALA A 657 -14.40 27.11 6.54
CA ALA A 657 -13.74 26.01 7.24
C ALA A 657 -14.71 25.07 7.99
N SER A 658 -15.73 25.61 8.67
CA SER A 658 -16.72 24.81 9.41
C SER A 658 -17.64 24.02 8.46
N LEU A 659 -18.13 24.64 7.39
CA LEU A 659 -18.91 23.97 6.35
C LEU A 659 -18.07 22.93 5.60
N PHE A 660 -16.80 23.22 5.37
CA PHE A 660 -15.86 22.32 4.71
C PHE A 660 -15.59 21.06 5.55
N GLN A 661 -15.47 21.17 6.88
CA GLN A 661 -15.35 20.00 7.75
C GLN A 661 -16.60 19.11 7.69
N LEU A 662 -17.81 19.69 7.66
CA LEU A 662 -19.07 18.94 7.51
C LEU A 662 -19.17 18.26 6.13
N LEU A 663 -18.74 18.95 5.08
CA LEU A 663 -18.79 18.47 3.70
C LEU A 663 -17.54 17.67 3.28
N ARG A 664 -16.56 17.48 4.16
CA ARG A 664 -15.25 16.87 3.82
C ARG A 664 -15.40 15.48 3.21
N GLY A 665 -16.25 14.63 3.79
CA GLY A 665 -16.54 13.29 3.27
C GLY A 665 -17.20 13.32 1.88
N PRO A 666 -18.34 14.02 1.71
CA PRO A 666 -18.97 14.20 0.40
C PRO A 666 -18.06 14.82 -0.67
N LEU A 667 -17.26 15.83 -0.32
CA LEU A 667 -16.32 16.49 -1.23
C LEU A 667 -15.18 15.57 -1.65
N SER A 668 -14.64 14.77 -0.72
CA SER A 668 -13.67 13.71 -1.02
C SER A 668 -14.25 12.68 -1.99
N ASN A 669 -15.46 12.16 -1.72
CA ASN A 669 -16.14 11.23 -2.62
C ASN A 669 -16.40 11.85 -4.01
N PHE A 670 -16.76 13.14 -4.06
CA PHE A 670 -16.94 13.87 -5.31
C PHE A 670 -15.63 14.01 -6.09
N GLN A 671 -14.53 14.31 -5.40
CA GLN A 671 -13.19 14.33 -6.00
C GLN A 671 -12.83 12.98 -6.59
N ASP A 672 -13.04 11.90 -5.84
CA ASP A 672 -12.75 10.53 -6.26
C ASP A 672 -13.57 10.15 -7.52
N ILE A 673 -14.86 10.53 -7.58
CA ILE A 673 -15.70 10.38 -8.78
C ILE A 673 -15.14 11.17 -9.96
N CYS A 674 -14.71 12.43 -9.74
CA CYS A 674 -14.16 13.27 -10.79
C CYS A 674 -12.84 12.73 -11.35
N LEU A 675 -11.93 12.31 -10.48
CA LEU A 675 -10.66 11.68 -10.83
C LEU A 675 -10.88 10.37 -11.60
N LEU A 676 -11.87 9.58 -11.19
CA LEU A 676 -12.22 8.35 -11.89
C LEU A 676 -12.83 8.62 -13.27
N ALA A 677 -13.75 9.58 -13.37
CA ALA A 677 -14.34 10.00 -14.64
C ALA A 677 -13.27 10.52 -15.61
N PHE A 678 -12.30 11.28 -15.11
CA PHE A 678 -11.13 11.69 -15.88
C PHE A 678 -10.32 10.50 -16.37
N THR A 679 -9.91 9.59 -15.47
CA THR A 679 -9.07 8.42 -15.81
C THR A 679 -9.73 7.51 -16.84
N ALA A 680 -11.01 7.20 -16.64
CA ALA A 680 -11.79 6.39 -17.56
C ALA A 680 -11.95 7.08 -18.94
N SER A 681 -12.20 8.39 -18.94
CA SER A 681 -12.32 9.18 -20.18
C SER A 681 -11.00 9.28 -20.92
N LEU A 682 -9.89 9.54 -20.22
CA LEU A 682 -8.54 9.62 -20.78
C LEU A 682 -8.13 8.29 -21.43
N THR A 683 -8.32 7.18 -20.71
CA THR A 683 -8.08 5.83 -21.22
C THR A 683 -8.90 5.60 -22.50
N LYS A 684 -10.21 5.88 -22.45
CA LYS A 684 -11.09 5.70 -23.61
C LYS A 684 -10.68 6.56 -24.81
N VAL A 685 -10.34 7.83 -24.60
CA VAL A 685 -9.91 8.75 -25.67
C VAL A 685 -8.59 8.29 -26.29
N PHE A 686 -7.59 7.98 -25.47
CA PHE A 686 -6.29 7.52 -25.92
C PHE A 686 -6.40 6.27 -26.80
N PHE A 687 -7.05 5.22 -26.29
CA PHE A 687 -7.20 3.97 -27.05
C PHE A 687 -8.11 4.13 -28.27
N SER A 688 -9.09 5.03 -28.23
CA SER A 688 -9.93 5.33 -29.40
C SER A 688 -9.16 6.07 -30.48
N LEU A 689 -8.17 6.89 -30.12
CA LEU A 689 -7.32 7.63 -31.06
C LEU A 689 -6.19 6.80 -31.67
N LEU A 690 -5.96 5.57 -31.21
CA LEU A 690 -4.95 4.70 -31.81
C LEU A 690 -5.20 4.48 -33.32
N PRO A 691 -4.16 4.56 -34.18
CA PRO A 691 -4.29 4.48 -35.63
C PRO A 691 -4.38 3.02 -36.12
N VAL A 692 -5.46 2.35 -35.73
CA VAL A 692 -5.71 0.94 -36.00
C VAL A 692 -6.80 0.80 -37.08
N PRO A 693 -6.77 -0.21 -37.96
CA PRO A 693 -7.84 -0.43 -38.94
C PRO A 693 -9.22 -0.48 -38.29
N ALA A 694 -10.18 0.24 -38.90
CA ALA A 694 -11.54 0.41 -38.39
C ALA A 694 -11.69 1.10 -37.02
N SER A 695 -10.63 1.72 -36.49
CA SER A 695 -10.71 2.50 -35.25
C SER A 695 -11.31 3.90 -35.47
N PRO A 696 -11.88 4.50 -34.41
CA PRO A 696 -12.24 5.92 -34.40
C PRO A 696 -11.06 6.82 -34.79
N GLY A 697 -9.86 6.53 -34.29
CA GLY A 697 -8.64 7.30 -34.52
C GLY A 697 -8.29 7.43 -35.99
N LEU A 698 -8.37 6.34 -36.77
CA LEU A 698 -8.14 6.40 -38.21
C LEU A 698 -9.17 7.29 -38.93
N THR A 699 -10.42 7.26 -38.45
CA THR A 699 -11.50 8.11 -39.00
C THR A 699 -11.24 9.59 -38.70
N VAL A 700 -10.76 9.92 -37.50
CA VAL A 700 -10.37 11.29 -37.15
C VAL A 700 -9.14 11.72 -37.96
N ALA A 701 -8.12 10.86 -38.08
CA ALA A 701 -6.91 11.13 -38.84
C ALA A 701 -7.18 11.39 -40.34
N ALA A 702 -8.13 10.64 -40.93
CA ALA A 702 -8.54 10.83 -42.31
C ALA A 702 -9.22 12.20 -42.55
N ARG A 703 -9.89 12.75 -41.53
CA ARG A 703 -10.57 14.04 -41.60
C ARG A 703 -9.66 15.23 -41.24
N ASN A 704 -8.87 15.10 -40.18
CA ASN A 704 -7.96 16.13 -39.69
C ASN A 704 -6.74 15.46 -39.06
N ARG A 705 -5.67 15.30 -39.85
CA ARG A 705 -4.42 14.66 -39.43
C ARG A 705 -3.77 15.38 -38.25
N VAL A 706 -3.77 16.72 -38.28
CA VAL A 706 -3.15 17.54 -37.24
C VAL A 706 -3.94 17.44 -35.93
N GLY A 707 -5.26 17.60 -35.99
CA GLY A 707 -6.12 17.47 -34.81
C GLY A 707 -6.07 16.07 -34.21
N TRP A 708 -5.99 15.03 -35.05
CA TRP A 708 -5.74 13.67 -34.59
C TRP A 708 -4.39 13.54 -33.90
N LEU A 709 -3.30 14.00 -34.53
CA LEU A 709 -1.95 13.87 -33.99
C LEU A 709 -1.82 14.59 -32.65
N VAL A 710 -2.30 15.84 -32.56
CA VAL A 710 -2.29 16.62 -31.32
C VAL A 710 -3.11 15.93 -30.23
N GLY A 711 -4.34 15.48 -30.54
CA GLY A 711 -5.17 14.77 -29.58
C GLY A 711 -4.54 13.44 -29.12
N PHE A 712 -3.92 12.70 -30.04
CA PHE A 712 -3.25 11.44 -29.75
C PHE A 712 -2.02 11.65 -28.86
N LEU A 713 -1.16 12.61 -29.18
CA LEU A 713 0.03 12.92 -28.38
C LEU A 713 -0.34 13.46 -27.01
N LEU A 714 -1.32 14.35 -26.91
CA LEU A 714 -1.76 14.93 -25.63
C LEU A 714 -2.40 13.86 -24.73
N SER A 715 -3.34 13.09 -25.27
CA SER A 715 -3.99 12.01 -24.50
C SER A 715 -3.01 10.90 -24.13
N GLY A 716 -2.06 10.57 -25.03
CA GLY A 716 -0.99 9.64 -24.73
C GLY A 716 -0.07 10.15 -23.64
N PHE A 717 0.37 11.41 -23.72
CA PHE A 717 1.26 12.01 -22.72
C PHE A 717 0.61 11.97 -21.34
N LEU A 718 -0.64 12.42 -21.24
CA LEU A 718 -1.40 12.36 -19.99
C LEU A 718 -1.62 10.91 -19.54
N PHE A 719 -1.95 9.99 -20.45
CA PHE A 719 -2.15 8.58 -20.10
C PHE A 719 -0.88 7.96 -19.50
N PHE A 720 0.27 8.14 -20.16
CA PHE A 720 1.53 7.62 -19.63
C PHE A 720 1.91 8.33 -18.33
N GLN A 721 1.85 9.66 -18.28
CA GLN A 721 2.21 10.41 -17.10
C GLN A 721 1.35 10.02 -15.88
N LEU A 722 0.03 9.96 -16.07
CA LEU A 722 -0.93 9.91 -14.98
C LEU A 722 -1.39 8.50 -14.65
N VAL A 723 -1.44 7.60 -15.63
CA VAL A 723 -1.89 6.22 -15.44
C VAL A 723 -0.72 5.24 -15.34
N LEU A 724 0.47 5.58 -15.88
CA LEU A 724 1.62 4.66 -15.92
C LEU A 724 2.86 5.15 -15.17
N ASN A 725 3.18 6.44 -15.10
CA ASN A 725 4.53 6.90 -14.71
C ASN A 725 4.63 7.39 -13.25
N ARG A 726 3.57 7.94 -12.66
CA ARG A 726 3.72 8.81 -11.48
C ARG A 726 4.02 8.15 -10.14
N ASN A 727 3.67 6.89 -9.96
CA ASN A 727 4.04 6.09 -8.79
C ASN A 727 3.68 4.61 -8.98
N THR A 728 3.36 4.25 -10.23
CA THR A 728 2.80 2.94 -10.49
C THR A 728 3.91 1.94 -10.36
N GLY A 729 3.51 0.72 -10.02
CA GLY A 729 4.36 -0.43 -10.10
C GLY A 729 5.33 -0.33 -11.28
N ILE A 730 4.96 0.11 -12.49
CA ILE A 730 5.75 -0.07 -13.72
C ILE A 730 7.24 0.24 -13.64
N THR A 731 7.72 1.37 -13.09
CA THR A 731 9.18 1.58 -12.95
C THR A 731 9.77 0.62 -11.94
N LYS A 732 9.14 0.46 -10.77
CA LYS A 732 9.44 -0.59 -9.80
C LYS A 732 9.21 -2.00 -10.35
N LEU A 733 8.36 -2.21 -11.35
CA LEU A 733 7.96 -3.48 -11.93
C LEU A 733 8.87 -3.80 -13.10
N LEU A 734 9.46 -2.81 -13.76
CA LEU A 734 10.55 -2.96 -14.71
C LEU A 734 11.85 -3.21 -13.95
N GLN A 735 12.06 -2.56 -12.80
CA GLN A 735 13.19 -2.81 -11.92
C GLN A 735 13.10 -4.15 -11.18
N GLU A 736 12.01 -4.41 -10.45
CA GLU A 736 11.80 -5.63 -9.65
C GLU A 736 11.31 -6.82 -10.49
N ARG A 737 10.57 -6.57 -11.59
CA ARG A 737 9.90 -7.62 -12.39
C ARG A 737 10.07 -7.43 -13.89
N GLY A 738 11.17 -6.79 -14.32
CA GLY A 738 11.41 -6.45 -15.73
C GLY A 738 11.30 -7.65 -16.67
N GLY A 739 11.72 -8.83 -16.19
CA GLY A 739 11.55 -10.10 -16.89
C GLY A 739 10.08 -10.47 -17.14
N LEU A 740 9.15 -10.16 -16.23
CA LEU A 740 7.73 -10.44 -16.39
C LEU A 740 7.07 -9.48 -17.39
N VAL A 741 7.36 -8.18 -17.32
CA VAL A 741 6.82 -7.19 -18.28
C VAL A 741 7.34 -7.50 -19.68
N THR A 742 8.65 -7.67 -19.80
CA THR A 742 9.29 -8.04 -21.06
C THR A 742 8.76 -9.38 -21.55
N GLY A 743 8.60 -10.36 -20.65
CA GLY A 743 8.02 -11.66 -20.94
C GLY A 743 6.60 -11.56 -21.47
N LEU A 744 5.72 -10.75 -20.87
CA LEU A 744 4.34 -10.52 -21.35
C LEU A 744 4.30 -9.85 -22.73
N VAL A 745 5.16 -8.85 -22.94
CA VAL A 745 5.28 -8.17 -24.23
C VAL A 745 5.78 -9.13 -25.30
N VAL A 746 6.85 -9.89 -25.01
CA VAL A 746 7.40 -10.92 -25.90
C VAL A 746 6.39 -12.01 -26.16
N LEU A 747 5.66 -12.49 -25.14
CA LEU A 747 4.61 -13.50 -25.28
C LEU A 747 3.43 -12.98 -26.12
N SER A 748 3.06 -11.71 -25.96
CA SER A 748 2.03 -11.06 -26.78
C SER A 748 2.47 -10.96 -28.25
N LEU A 749 3.71 -10.52 -28.51
CA LEU A 749 4.28 -10.45 -29.85
C LEU A 749 4.46 -11.83 -30.46
N ALA A 750 4.96 -12.81 -29.70
CA ALA A 750 5.16 -14.19 -30.11
C ALA A 750 3.82 -14.89 -30.37
N GLY A 751 2.81 -14.68 -29.53
CA GLY A 751 1.45 -15.16 -29.73
C GLY A 751 0.83 -14.59 -30.99
N THR A 752 1.01 -13.29 -31.22
CA THR A 752 0.58 -12.60 -32.45
C THR A 752 1.28 -13.19 -33.68
N LEU A 753 2.60 -13.43 -33.61
CA LEU A 753 3.39 -14.01 -34.68
C LEU A 753 3.04 -15.48 -34.94
N ALA A 754 2.84 -16.28 -33.89
CA ALA A 754 2.45 -17.69 -34.00
C ALA A 754 1.07 -17.81 -34.65
N LEU A 755 0.10 -16.98 -34.23
CA LEU A 755 -1.20 -16.86 -34.88
C LEU A 755 -1.03 -16.50 -36.36
N TYR A 756 -0.12 -15.57 -36.70
CA TYR A 756 0.14 -15.18 -38.09
C TYR A 756 0.73 -16.33 -38.92
N VAL A 757 1.76 -17.01 -38.41
CA VAL A 757 2.40 -18.14 -39.08
C VAL A 757 1.40 -19.28 -39.28
N TYR A 758 0.61 -19.61 -38.25
CA TYR A 758 -0.45 -20.61 -38.32
C TYR A 758 -1.49 -20.25 -39.40
N SER A 759 -1.93 -18.99 -39.46
CA SER A 759 -2.87 -18.52 -40.49
C SER A 759 -2.31 -18.69 -41.91
N ARG A 760 -1.00 -18.47 -42.09
CA ARG A 760 -0.32 -18.60 -43.38
C ARG A 760 -0.11 -20.05 -43.80
N MET A 761 0.16 -20.96 -42.85
CA MET A 761 0.33 -22.39 -43.13
C MET A 761 -1.00 -23.05 -43.53
N THR A 762 -2.09 -22.67 -42.87
CA THR A 762 -3.44 -23.21 -43.14
C THR A 762 -4.02 -22.69 -44.46
N THR A 763 -3.80 -21.42 -44.81
CA THR A 763 -4.23 -20.86 -46.12
C THR A 763 -3.52 -21.52 -47.30
N LYS A 764 -2.23 -21.90 -47.16
CA LYS A 764 -1.52 -22.64 -48.22
C LYS A 764 -2.08 -24.03 -48.50
N LYS A 765 -2.62 -24.73 -47.50
CA LYS A 765 -3.23 -26.06 -47.66
C LYS A 765 -4.61 -26.00 -48.33
N ALA A 766 -5.28 -24.86 -48.29
CA ALA A 766 -6.60 -24.66 -48.87
C ALA A 766 -6.56 -24.11 -50.31
N ALA A 767 -5.38 -23.82 -50.87
CA ALA A 767 -5.28 -23.49 -52.28
C ALA A 767 -5.65 -24.75 -53.10
N PRO A 768 -6.74 -24.73 -53.89
CA PRO A 768 -7.12 -25.87 -54.70
C PRO A 768 -5.94 -26.21 -55.61
N ALA A 769 -5.57 -27.49 -55.66
CA ALA A 769 -4.66 -27.99 -56.68
C ALA A 769 -5.21 -27.48 -58.02
N LYS A 770 -4.43 -26.66 -58.74
CA LYS A 770 -4.80 -26.21 -60.08
C LYS A 770 -5.09 -27.47 -60.89
N ALA A 771 -6.38 -27.68 -61.19
CA ALA A 771 -6.83 -28.67 -62.15
C ALA A 771 -6.44 -28.21 -63.56
#